data_AF-A0A838HII9-F1
#
_entry.id   AF-A0A838HII9-F1
#
_cell.length_a   1.000
_cell.length_b   1.000
_cell.length_c   1.000
_cell.angle_alpha   90.00
_cell.angle_beta   90.00
_cell.angle_gamma   90.00
#
_symmetry.space_group_name_H-M   'P 1'
#
loop_
_entity.id
_entity.type
_entity.pdbx_description
1 polymer ?
#
loop_
_entity_poly.entity_id
_entity_poly.type
_entity_poly.pdbx_seq_one_letter_code
_entity_poly.pdbx_strand_id
1 'polypeptide(L)'
;MPAPLRLRGARQHNLTGFDLELPRGRLIALTGVSGSGKSSLALDTLHVEGQRRYVESLSAYAKQFLDRLDRPDIDAIENVPPTVAIEPRNPTLSSRSTVGTATEAADYLRLLFARIGTTRCPDCGLDVQPDTVETAVARLARLPPGTRVHVAFPLPRSVRLGGETVRENLIALGFVRAIANGVEFRVEEAAGELDVPELLVVTDRLIVGGDWTGRLADALATAFRHGEGEAVARLGGAAGETARFTRSFRCTGCGRGFPRPSPAFFSFNNPYGACARCRGFGNLLEYHADMIAPDPSLTLAAGALHPWNAPRYAGRRRNLAAFCARAGIPVDRSFQDLGARDRERLLHGDRGFEGVIPFLESLVSKKYKAYVRFYLRRYQKQADCPDCRGARLRPEALYVHLGGASVAELSALPVERLRSFLAHAHLATRQRAVGALALAELDSRLEVLEQVGLGYLTLDRLTRTLSGGEAQRIGLANALGARLTDTLYVLDEPSVGLHAADIQLLLTILRRLRDRGNTVLVVEHDLEVIAAADWVVELGPGAGEHGGRVVFTGDQRALLASDCLTAAYLTGRRELPRRPGARSVSARVRGSLASPNGRGGTNGSRAALFLEGAGERNLRDVGVRIPLGAITAVTGVSGSGKSTLVTDTLYRAVAERLQGG
;
A
#
# COMPACT_ATOMS: atom_id res chain seq x y z
N MET A 1 31.09 -18.35 23.40
CA MET A 1 29.94 -18.70 22.53
C MET A 1 28.70 -18.76 23.40
N PRO A 2 27.52 -18.34 22.92
CA PRO A 2 26.26 -18.44 23.66
C PRO A 2 25.95 -19.91 24.02
N ALA A 3 25.34 -20.13 25.18
CA ALA A 3 24.95 -21.46 25.64
C ALA A 3 23.95 -22.10 24.66
N PRO A 4 24.09 -23.39 24.32
CA PRO A 4 23.26 -24.03 23.30
C PRO A 4 21.79 -24.12 23.72
N LEU A 5 20.90 -24.09 22.73
CA LEU A 5 19.47 -24.34 22.88
C LEU A 5 19.28 -25.84 23.08
N ARG A 6 18.67 -26.25 24.19
CA ARG A 6 18.46 -27.66 24.54
C ARG A 6 16.97 -27.95 24.61
N LEU A 7 16.54 -28.98 23.91
CA LEU A 7 15.19 -29.54 23.98
C LEU A 7 15.27 -30.92 24.61
N ARG A 8 14.34 -31.24 25.51
CA ARG A 8 14.21 -32.57 26.12
C ARG A 8 12.81 -33.12 25.93
N GLY A 9 12.73 -34.36 25.43
CA GLY A 9 11.47 -35.08 25.25
C GLY A 9 10.45 -34.37 24.35
N ALA A 10 10.86 -33.88 23.18
CA ALA A 10 9.94 -33.22 22.25
C ALA A 10 8.96 -34.24 21.61
N ARG A 11 7.65 -34.05 21.84
CA ARG A 11 6.56 -34.97 21.45
C ARG A 11 5.41 -34.33 20.68
N GLN A 12 5.51 -33.04 20.37
CA GLN A 12 4.48 -32.32 19.64
C GLN A 12 4.09 -33.03 18.32
N HIS A 13 2.80 -33.31 18.13
CA HIS A 13 2.26 -34.05 16.97
C HIS A 13 2.87 -35.45 16.79
N ASN A 14 3.69 -35.67 15.76
CA ASN A 14 4.28 -36.96 15.43
C ASN A 14 5.72 -37.12 15.92
N LEU A 15 6.24 -36.18 16.73
CA LEU A 15 7.57 -36.31 17.32
C LEU A 15 7.60 -37.43 18.38
N THR A 16 8.69 -38.18 18.44
CA THR A 16 8.78 -39.43 19.21
C THR A 16 9.38 -39.30 20.61
N GLY A 17 9.55 -38.07 21.13
CA GLY A 17 10.12 -37.83 22.46
C GLY A 17 11.64 -37.83 22.48
N PHE A 18 12.28 -37.07 21.60
CA PHE A 18 13.75 -36.99 21.53
C PHE A 18 14.31 -35.74 22.22
N ASP A 19 15.59 -35.84 22.57
CA ASP A 19 16.41 -34.73 23.04
C ASP A 19 17.21 -34.15 21.87
N LEU A 20 17.36 -32.83 21.82
CA LEU A 20 18.08 -32.15 20.75
C LEU A 20 18.84 -30.93 21.29
N GLU A 21 20.11 -30.80 20.87
CA GLU A 21 20.94 -29.64 21.16
C GLU A 21 21.23 -28.87 19.88
N LEU A 22 20.96 -27.56 19.89
CA LEU A 22 21.11 -26.66 18.75
C LEU A 22 22.10 -25.53 19.09
N PRO A 23 23.12 -25.28 18.23
CA PRO A 23 24.07 -24.21 18.47
C PRO A 23 23.43 -22.84 18.22
N ARG A 24 23.56 -21.90 19.17
CA ARG A 24 23.09 -20.52 19.00
C ARG A 24 24.05 -19.69 18.17
N GLY A 25 23.53 -18.65 17.52
CA GLY A 25 24.31 -17.74 16.67
C GLY A 25 24.73 -18.38 15.34
N ARG A 26 24.00 -19.41 14.90
CA ARG A 26 24.25 -20.19 13.69
C ARG A 26 23.05 -20.15 12.75
N LEU A 27 23.31 -20.39 11.47
CA LEU A 27 22.31 -20.75 10.47
C LEU A 27 22.09 -22.27 10.54
N ILE A 28 20.92 -22.69 10.97
CA ILE A 28 20.53 -24.08 11.19
C ILE A 28 19.51 -24.47 10.12
N ALA A 29 19.78 -25.51 9.34
CA ALA A 29 18.80 -26.08 8.42
C ALA A 29 18.13 -27.31 9.05
N LEU A 30 16.79 -27.27 9.13
CA LEU A 30 15.95 -28.40 9.48
C LEU A 30 15.40 -29.01 8.19
N THR A 31 15.79 -30.25 7.91
CA THR A 31 15.45 -30.96 6.67
C THR A 31 14.89 -32.35 6.94
N GLY A 32 14.54 -33.08 5.89
CA GLY A 32 13.91 -34.39 5.96
C GLY A 32 12.62 -34.49 5.16
N VAL A 33 12.10 -35.69 4.94
CA VAL A 33 10.94 -35.94 4.06
C VAL A 33 9.68 -35.15 4.47
N SER A 34 8.78 -34.88 3.52
CA SER A 34 7.51 -34.21 3.84
C SER A 34 6.71 -35.03 4.87
N GLY A 35 6.21 -34.37 5.91
CA GLY A 35 5.55 -35.04 7.04
C GLY A 35 6.48 -35.69 8.08
N SER A 36 7.80 -35.47 8.03
CA SER A 36 8.74 -36.03 9.02
C SER A 36 8.70 -35.36 10.41
N GLY A 37 7.93 -34.28 10.58
CA GLY A 37 7.82 -33.52 11.84
C GLY A 37 8.60 -32.19 11.86
N LYS A 38 9.07 -31.69 10.71
CA LYS A 38 9.85 -30.43 10.62
C LYS A 38 9.10 -29.23 11.18
N SER A 39 7.90 -28.95 10.67
CA SER A 39 7.07 -27.83 11.13
C SER A 39 6.63 -28.04 12.59
N SER A 40 6.40 -29.28 13.01
CA SER A 40 6.08 -29.62 14.41
C SER A 40 7.20 -29.26 15.38
N LEU A 41 8.47 -29.47 14.98
CA LEU A 41 9.62 -29.04 15.76
C LEU A 41 9.86 -27.53 15.68
N ALA A 42 9.88 -26.97 14.47
CA ALA A 42 10.28 -25.58 14.24
C ALA A 42 9.21 -24.57 14.66
N LEU A 43 7.97 -24.73 14.19
CA LEU A 43 6.88 -23.80 14.42
C LEU A 43 6.10 -24.18 15.67
N ASP A 44 5.60 -25.41 15.76
CA ASP A 44 4.66 -25.80 16.82
C ASP A 44 5.34 -26.03 18.18
N THR A 45 6.66 -26.25 18.20
CA THR A 45 7.44 -26.41 19.45
C THR A 45 8.33 -25.20 19.72
N LEU A 46 9.35 -24.98 18.89
CA LEU A 46 10.37 -23.96 19.16
C LEU A 46 9.81 -22.54 19.10
N HIS A 47 9.10 -22.19 18.02
CA HIS A 47 8.53 -20.85 17.89
C HIS A 47 7.48 -20.60 18.97
N VAL A 48 6.51 -21.50 19.16
CA VAL A 48 5.46 -21.37 20.18
C VAL A 48 6.06 -21.18 21.58
N GLU A 49 7.05 -21.98 21.97
CA GLU A 49 7.63 -21.87 23.30
C GLU A 49 8.44 -20.58 23.49
N GLY A 50 9.26 -20.20 22.51
CA GLY A 50 10.04 -18.96 22.59
C GLY A 50 9.14 -17.71 22.63
N GLN A 51 8.03 -17.74 21.91
CA GLN A 51 7.04 -16.67 21.94
C GLN A 51 6.31 -16.67 23.28
N ARG A 52 5.86 -17.83 23.78
CA ARG A 52 5.16 -17.93 25.07
C ARG A 52 6.00 -17.37 26.21
N ARG A 53 7.27 -17.81 26.33
CA ARG A 53 8.18 -17.33 27.38
C ARG A 53 8.42 -15.83 27.32
N TYR A 54 8.55 -15.27 26.12
CA TYR A 54 8.69 -13.84 25.94
C TYR A 54 7.42 -13.08 26.37
N VAL A 55 6.24 -13.52 25.92
CA VAL A 55 4.98 -12.84 26.25
C VAL A 55 4.61 -13.00 27.74
N GLU A 56 4.96 -14.13 28.38
CA GLU A 56 4.81 -14.34 29.83
C GLU A 56 5.58 -13.30 30.65
N SER A 57 6.68 -12.76 30.10
CA SER A 57 7.50 -11.73 30.76
C SER A 57 6.94 -10.31 30.63
N LEU A 58 5.97 -10.06 29.73
CA LEU A 58 5.50 -8.70 29.42
C LEU A 58 4.61 -8.11 30.51
N SER A 59 3.66 -8.89 31.05
CA SER A 59 2.81 -8.44 32.16
C SER A 59 2.09 -9.61 32.85
N ALA A 60 1.72 -9.41 34.12
CA ALA A 60 0.89 -10.36 34.86
C ALA A 60 -0.48 -10.61 34.18
N TYR A 61 -1.04 -9.60 33.50
CA TYR A 61 -2.27 -9.74 32.72
C TYR A 61 -2.04 -10.60 31.47
N ALA A 62 -0.98 -10.36 30.70
CA ALA A 62 -0.66 -11.18 29.52
C ALA A 62 -0.48 -12.65 29.88
N LYS A 63 0.15 -12.93 31.04
CA LYS A 63 0.29 -14.29 31.58
C LYS A 63 -1.05 -15.02 31.74
N GLN A 64 -2.09 -14.34 32.24
CA GLN A 64 -3.43 -14.92 32.39
C GLN A 64 -4.10 -15.31 31.05
N PHE A 65 -3.76 -14.63 29.96
CA PHE A 65 -4.26 -14.98 28.62
C PHE A 65 -3.47 -16.12 27.99
N LEU A 66 -2.16 -16.19 28.25
CA LEU A 66 -1.30 -17.25 27.73
C LEU A 66 -1.54 -18.59 28.41
N ASP A 67 -2.03 -18.61 29.66
CA ASP A 67 -2.44 -19.85 30.33
C ASP A 67 -3.61 -20.56 29.60
N ARG A 68 -4.26 -19.89 28.64
CA ARG A 68 -5.27 -20.48 27.75
C ARG A 68 -4.72 -21.01 26.43
N LEU A 69 -3.44 -20.79 26.11
CA LEU A 69 -2.79 -21.35 24.93
C LEU A 69 -2.24 -22.73 25.27
N ASP A 70 -2.49 -23.69 24.39
CA ASP A 70 -1.95 -25.04 24.54
C ASP A 70 -0.41 -24.98 24.57
N ARG A 71 0.18 -25.53 25.63
CA ARG A 71 1.64 -25.65 25.73
C ARG A 71 2.09 -26.76 24.77
N PRO A 72 3.21 -26.58 24.06
CA PRO A 72 3.76 -27.66 23.24
C PRO A 72 4.11 -28.86 24.12
N ASP A 73 3.90 -30.07 23.60
CA ASP A 73 4.24 -31.30 24.32
C ASP A 73 5.76 -31.52 24.30
N ILE A 74 6.42 -31.06 25.36
CA ILE A 74 7.86 -31.14 25.59
C ILE A 74 8.15 -31.20 27.10
N ASP A 75 9.16 -31.95 27.52
CA ASP A 75 9.52 -32.05 28.95
C ASP A 75 10.23 -30.79 29.45
N ALA A 76 11.24 -30.36 28.71
CA ALA A 76 12.01 -29.17 29.06
C ALA A 76 12.63 -28.54 27.83
N ILE A 77 12.84 -27.23 27.92
CA ILE A 77 13.58 -26.47 26.93
C ILE A 77 14.35 -25.35 27.62
N GLU A 78 15.63 -25.26 27.30
CA GLU A 78 16.58 -24.36 27.95
C GLU A 78 17.19 -23.42 26.90
N ASN A 79 17.48 -22.18 27.30
CA ASN A 79 18.12 -21.17 26.46
C ASN A 79 17.40 -20.84 25.14
N VAL A 80 16.08 -21.03 25.07
CA VAL A 80 15.26 -20.57 23.94
C VAL A 80 15.15 -19.04 23.98
N PRO A 81 15.65 -18.31 22.97
CA PRO A 81 15.48 -16.86 22.90
C PRO A 81 14.04 -16.50 22.46
N PRO A 82 13.65 -15.21 22.51
CA PRO A 82 12.45 -14.74 21.83
C PRO A 82 12.45 -15.18 20.36
N THR A 83 11.30 -15.65 19.87
CA THR A 83 11.19 -16.21 18.52
C THR A 83 10.40 -15.31 17.59
N VAL A 84 10.78 -15.30 16.32
CA VAL A 84 10.02 -14.66 15.23
C VAL A 84 9.86 -15.67 14.11
N ALA A 85 8.63 -16.06 13.81
CA ALA A 85 8.34 -16.93 12.67
C ALA A 85 8.08 -16.12 11.38
N ILE A 86 8.58 -16.64 10.26
CA ILE A 86 8.34 -16.10 8.92
C ILE A 86 7.81 -17.24 8.05
N GLU A 87 6.50 -17.23 7.81
CA GLU A 87 5.79 -18.26 7.04
C GLU A 87 5.57 -17.83 5.57
N PRO A 88 5.38 -18.78 4.63
CA PRO A 88 5.13 -18.48 3.21
C PRO A 88 3.77 -17.82 2.94
N ARG A 89 2.83 -17.92 3.90
CA ARG A 89 1.46 -17.43 3.71
C ARG A 89 1.41 -15.94 4.00
N ASN A 90 0.74 -15.18 3.13
CA ASN A 90 0.44 -13.78 3.41
C ASN A 90 -0.63 -13.71 4.52
N PRO A 91 -0.29 -13.29 5.74
CA PRO A 91 -1.27 -13.28 6.84
C PRO A 91 -2.28 -12.15 6.66
N THR A 92 -1.98 -11.14 5.83
CA THR A 92 -2.82 -9.94 5.66
C THR A 92 -3.70 -10.01 4.41
N LEU A 93 -4.96 -10.36 4.60
CA LEU A 93 -6.00 -10.31 3.55
C LEU A 93 -6.75 -8.97 3.50
N SER A 94 -6.34 -7.99 4.31
CA SER A 94 -7.01 -6.69 4.40
C SER A 94 -6.90 -5.89 3.10
N SER A 95 -8.02 -5.31 2.66
CA SER A 95 -8.06 -4.41 1.51
C SER A 95 -7.45 -3.02 1.78
N ARG A 96 -7.00 -2.76 3.02
CA ARG A 96 -6.35 -1.50 3.41
C ARG A 96 -4.85 -1.63 3.60
N SER A 97 -4.31 -2.83 3.70
CA SER A 97 -2.86 -3.00 3.87
C SER A 97 -2.15 -2.86 2.52
N THR A 98 -1.09 -2.08 2.51
CA THR A 98 -0.15 -1.91 1.39
C THR A 98 1.27 -2.31 1.78
N VAL A 99 2.15 -2.47 0.80
CA VAL A 99 3.59 -2.68 1.02
C VAL A 99 4.15 -1.64 1.97
N GLY A 100 3.82 -0.35 1.77
CA GLY A 100 4.26 0.73 2.65
C GLY A 100 3.77 0.62 4.09
N THR A 101 2.54 0.14 4.33
CA THR A 101 2.06 -0.09 5.70
C THR A 101 2.67 -1.35 6.33
N ALA A 102 2.92 -2.40 5.53
CA ALA A 102 3.47 -3.65 6.02
C ALA A 102 4.96 -3.52 6.39
N THR A 103 5.65 -2.54 5.81
CA THR A 103 7.09 -2.28 5.99
C THR A 103 7.38 -1.07 6.86
N GLU A 104 6.33 -0.41 7.37
CA GLU A 104 6.39 0.87 8.09
C GLU A 104 7.01 2.03 7.28
N ALA A 105 7.40 1.81 6.01
CA ALA A 105 7.93 2.85 5.14
C ALA A 105 6.92 4.00 4.92
N ALA A 106 5.62 3.67 4.84
CA ALA A 106 4.56 4.68 4.76
C ALA A 106 4.52 5.55 6.03
N ASP A 107 4.92 5.03 7.20
CA ASP A 107 4.84 5.75 8.46
C ASP A 107 5.87 6.88 8.51
N TYR A 108 7.11 6.59 8.11
CA TYR A 108 8.16 7.58 7.95
C TYR A 108 7.84 8.57 6.82
N LEU A 109 7.27 8.09 5.71
CA LEU A 109 6.84 8.98 4.63
C LEU A 109 5.79 9.99 5.12
N ARG A 110 4.76 9.55 5.84
CA ARG A 110 3.75 10.44 6.44
C ARG A 110 4.36 11.43 7.42
N LEU A 111 5.35 11.00 8.22
CA LEU A 111 6.06 11.87 9.14
C LEU A 111 6.84 12.96 8.40
N LEU A 112 7.52 12.63 7.30
CA LEU A 112 8.23 13.60 6.46
C LEU A 112 7.26 14.63 5.87
N PHE A 113 6.15 14.21 5.27
CA PHE A 113 5.15 15.14 4.73
C PHE A 113 4.55 16.03 5.81
N ALA A 114 4.33 15.51 7.02
CA ALA A 114 3.81 16.30 8.13
C ALA A 114 4.81 17.33 8.68
N ARG A 115 6.10 17.03 8.67
CA ARG A 115 7.12 17.88 9.31
C ARG A 115 7.82 18.83 8.35
N ILE A 116 8.05 18.39 7.12
CA ILE A 116 8.88 19.12 6.15
C ILE A 116 8.20 19.30 4.78
N GLY A 117 6.98 18.79 4.62
CA GLY A 117 6.18 19.02 3.41
C GLY A 117 5.69 20.46 3.30
N THR A 118 5.61 20.97 2.06
CA THR A 118 5.12 22.31 1.75
C THR A 118 3.72 22.20 1.14
N THR A 119 2.72 22.82 1.78
CA THR A 119 1.37 22.90 1.22
C THR A 119 1.31 23.93 0.11
N ARG A 120 0.80 23.56 -1.06
CA ARG A 120 0.57 24.47 -2.18
C ARG A 120 -0.91 24.70 -2.42
N CYS A 121 -1.30 25.96 -2.61
CA CYS A 121 -2.67 26.28 -2.96
C CYS A 121 -2.96 25.80 -4.39
N PRO A 122 -3.98 24.95 -4.63
CA PRO A 122 -4.31 24.49 -5.98
C PRO A 122 -4.88 25.61 -6.86
N ASP A 123 -5.41 26.68 -6.25
CA ASP A 123 -6.05 27.79 -6.98
C ASP A 123 -5.03 28.87 -7.40
N CYS A 124 -3.99 29.10 -6.59
CA CYS A 124 -3.02 30.18 -6.80
C CYS A 124 -1.57 29.70 -7.05
N GLY A 125 -1.26 28.43 -6.77
CA GLY A 125 0.11 27.89 -6.83
C GLY A 125 1.06 28.37 -5.73
N LEU A 126 0.61 29.30 -4.86
CA LEU A 126 1.41 29.83 -3.75
C LEU A 126 1.57 28.81 -2.62
N ASP A 127 2.73 28.85 -1.97
CA ASP A 127 2.99 28.08 -0.75
C ASP A 127 2.15 28.62 0.41
N VAL A 128 1.47 27.72 1.11
CA VAL A 128 0.61 28.02 2.26
C VAL A 128 1.43 27.81 3.53
N GLN A 129 1.71 28.92 4.21
CA GLN A 129 2.42 28.93 5.49
C GLN A 129 1.82 30.01 6.38
N PRO A 130 1.76 29.80 7.71
CA PRO A 130 1.42 30.87 8.63
C PRO A 130 2.49 31.94 8.58
N ASP A 131 2.07 33.20 8.58
CA ASP A 131 2.95 34.31 8.83
C ASP A 131 3.29 34.41 10.32
N THR A 132 4.53 34.78 10.57
CA THR A 132 5.07 35.18 11.87
C THR A 132 5.43 36.66 11.80
N VAL A 133 5.73 37.26 12.95
CA VAL A 133 6.20 38.65 12.97
C VAL A 133 7.49 38.74 12.15
N GLU A 134 8.37 37.77 12.30
CA GLU A 134 9.67 37.69 11.63
C GLU A 134 9.51 37.57 10.11
N THR A 135 8.60 36.70 9.62
CA THR A 135 8.38 36.56 8.17
C THR A 135 7.71 37.79 7.57
N ALA A 136 6.78 38.42 8.29
CA ALA A 136 6.13 39.64 7.85
C ALA A 136 7.12 40.83 7.79
N VAL A 137 7.96 40.99 8.82
CA VAL A 137 9.07 41.96 8.85
C VAL A 137 10.01 41.69 7.68
N ALA A 138 10.46 40.46 7.48
CA ALA A 138 11.40 40.11 6.40
C ALA A 138 10.82 40.36 5.01
N ARG A 139 9.50 40.25 4.82
CA ARG A 139 8.83 40.59 3.55
C ARG A 139 8.79 42.09 3.32
N LEU A 140 8.37 42.86 4.33
CA LEU A 140 8.23 44.32 4.23
C LEU A 140 9.59 45.05 4.23
N ALA A 141 10.64 44.46 4.82
CA ALA A 141 11.99 44.98 4.79
C ALA A 141 12.60 45.04 3.37
N ARG A 142 12.02 44.33 2.39
CA ARG A 142 12.45 44.35 0.99
C ARG A 142 11.91 45.54 0.19
N LEU A 143 11.05 46.35 0.79
CA LEU A 143 10.46 47.51 0.12
C LEU A 143 11.52 48.60 -0.12
N PRO A 144 11.37 49.43 -1.16
CA PRO A 144 12.28 50.54 -1.43
C PRO A 144 12.33 51.55 -0.26
N PRO A 145 13.51 52.11 0.07
CA PRO A 145 13.63 53.22 1.03
C PRO A 145 12.67 54.36 0.70
N GLY A 146 12.10 55.00 1.72
CA GLY A 146 11.13 56.09 1.59
C GLY A 146 9.68 55.63 1.39
N THR A 147 9.42 54.34 1.22
CA THR A 147 8.05 53.80 1.11
C THR A 147 7.30 54.00 2.43
N ARG A 148 6.08 54.53 2.39
CA ARG A 148 5.22 54.65 3.58
C ARG A 148 4.46 53.35 3.80
N VAL A 149 4.42 52.85 5.04
CA VAL A 149 3.76 51.60 5.42
C VAL A 149 2.82 51.88 6.57
N HIS A 150 1.52 51.66 6.38
CA HIS A 150 0.53 51.69 7.45
C HIS A 150 0.26 50.26 7.89
N VAL A 151 0.70 49.91 9.09
CA VAL A 151 0.47 48.59 9.68
C VAL A 151 -0.86 48.66 10.42
N ALA A 152 -1.76 47.76 10.11
CA ALA A 152 -3.11 47.71 10.64
C ALA A 152 -3.55 46.28 10.91
N PHE A 153 -4.63 46.09 11.65
CA PHE A 153 -5.35 44.82 11.71
C PHE A 153 -6.77 44.97 11.14
N PRO A 154 -7.31 43.94 10.48
CA PRO A 154 -8.66 43.99 9.95
C PRO A 154 -9.67 43.73 11.08
N LEU A 155 -10.66 44.60 11.20
CA LEU A 155 -11.80 44.48 12.08
C LEU A 155 -13.06 44.32 11.21
N PRO A 156 -13.64 43.10 11.12
CA PRO A 156 -14.85 42.88 10.33
C PRO A 156 -16.06 43.56 11.00
N ARG A 157 -17.07 43.91 10.20
CA ARG A 157 -18.33 44.48 10.70
C ARG A 157 -18.96 43.57 11.75
N SER A 158 -19.26 44.12 12.93
CA SER A 158 -20.02 43.40 13.95
C SER A 158 -21.51 43.41 13.61
N VAL A 159 -22.16 42.24 13.69
CA VAL A 159 -23.62 42.12 13.58
C VAL A 159 -24.31 42.47 14.91
N ARG A 160 -23.56 42.48 16.02
CA ARG A 160 -24.09 42.64 17.38
C ARG A 160 -23.83 44.02 17.99
N LEU A 161 -22.76 44.69 17.58
CA LEU A 161 -22.35 45.98 18.15
C LEU A 161 -22.55 47.07 17.10
N GLY A 162 -23.14 48.19 17.50
CA GLY A 162 -23.23 49.38 16.67
C GLY A 162 -21.87 50.09 16.55
N GLY A 163 -21.72 50.93 15.53
CA GLY A 163 -20.48 51.69 15.28
C GLY A 163 -20.02 52.53 16.48
N GLU A 164 -20.96 53.04 17.28
CA GLU A 164 -20.67 53.81 18.51
C GLU A 164 -19.90 52.98 19.55
N THR A 165 -20.39 51.79 19.86
CA THR A 165 -19.73 50.89 20.81
C THR A 165 -18.38 50.41 20.28
N VAL A 166 -18.24 50.23 18.96
CA VAL A 166 -16.94 49.92 18.34
C VAL A 166 -15.97 51.10 18.53
N ARG A 167 -16.43 52.34 18.35
CA ARG A 167 -15.64 53.55 18.58
C ARG A 167 -15.12 53.64 20.01
N GLU A 168 -16.01 53.52 21.00
CA GLU A 168 -15.67 53.57 22.42
C GLU A 168 -14.62 52.51 22.79
N ASN A 169 -14.79 51.28 22.30
CA ASN A 169 -13.84 50.20 22.56
C ASN A 169 -12.47 50.44 21.91
N LEU A 170 -12.43 50.95 20.68
CA LEU A 170 -11.17 51.27 20.01
C LEU A 170 -10.41 52.38 20.75
N ILE A 171 -11.12 53.41 21.21
CA ILE A 171 -10.54 54.50 22.02
C ILE A 171 -10.02 53.95 23.36
N ALA A 172 -10.81 53.12 24.05
CA ALA A 172 -10.41 52.51 25.33
C ALA A 172 -9.16 51.62 25.20
N LEU A 173 -8.98 50.97 24.04
CA LEU A 173 -7.79 50.19 23.70
C LEU A 173 -6.61 51.04 23.20
N GLY A 174 -6.79 52.36 23.05
CA GLY A 174 -5.75 53.30 22.65
C GLY A 174 -5.56 53.46 21.13
N PHE A 175 -6.48 52.96 20.31
CA PHE A 175 -6.41 53.11 18.84
C PHE A 175 -7.01 54.43 18.38
N VAL A 176 -6.18 55.28 17.76
CA VAL A 176 -6.55 56.64 17.35
C VAL A 176 -6.99 56.73 15.89
N ARG A 177 -6.55 55.79 15.04
CA ARG A 177 -6.74 55.88 13.58
C ARG A 177 -7.28 54.58 13.00
N ALA A 178 -8.13 54.72 12.01
CA ALA A 178 -8.61 53.61 11.20
C ALA A 178 -8.73 54.02 9.72
N ILE A 179 -8.86 53.02 8.86
CA ILE A 179 -9.03 53.19 7.43
C ILE A 179 -10.31 52.46 7.01
N ALA A 180 -11.23 53.19 6.39
CA ALA A 180 -12.46 52.67 5.82
C ALA A 180 -12.55 53.07 4.35
N ASN A 181 -12.91 52.13 3.46
CA ASN A 181 -13.02 52.38 2.02
C ASN A 181 -11.80 53.09 1.39
N GLY A 182 -10.60 52.84 1.93
CA GLY A 182 -9.36 53.45 1.46
C GLY A 182 -9.03 54.83 2.04
N VAL A 183 -9.92 55.45 2.82
CA VAL A 183 -9.71 56.76 3.47
C VAL A 183 -9.32 56.57 4.93
N GLU A 184 -8.26 57.25 5.38
CA GLU A 184 -7.81 57.24 6.77
C GLU A 184 -8.51 58.36 7.56
N PHE A 185 -9.02 58.04 8.76
CA PHE A 185 -9.71 58.97 9.65
C PHE A 185 -9.32 58.75 11.11
N ARG A 186 -9.59 59.75 11.97
CA ARG A 186 -9.45 59.63 13.42
C ARG A 186 -10.69 58.94 13.99
N VAL A 187 -10.49 57.92 14.82
CA VAL A 187 -11.59 57.11 15.38
C VAL A 187 -12.58 57.96 16.17
N GLU A 188 -12.11 58.99 16.88
CA GLU A 188 -12.93 59.94 17.64
C GLU A 188 -13.88 60.76 16.76
N GLU A 189 -13.46 61.07 15.54
CA GLU A 189 -14.18 61.93 14.59
C GLU A 189 -15.09 61.13 13.64
N ALA A 190 -15.18 59.80 13.84
CA ALA A 190 -15.93 58.92 12.95
C ALA A 190 -17.43 59.21 12.99
N ALA A 191 -17.99 59.55 11.83
CA ALA A 191 -19.40 59.84 11.56
C ALA A 191 -19.98 58.85 10.53
N GLY A 192 -19.94 57.55 10.87
CA GLY A 192 -20.52 56.47 10.05
C GLY A 192 -19.49 55.62 9.29
N GLU A 193 -18.22 56.00 9.26
CA GLU A 193 -17.13 55.26 8.60
C GLU A 193 -16.77 53.93 9.28
N LEU A 194 -17.32 53.67 10.47
CA LEU A 194 -17.13 52.43 11.23
C LEU A 194 -18.04 51.29 10.75
N ASP A 195 -19.09 51.59 9.97
CA ASP A 195 -20.07 50.61 9.50
C ASP A 195 -19.75 50.06 8.10
N VAL A 196 -18.49 49.74 7.87
CA VAL A 196 -17.99 49.16 6.61
C VAL A 196 -17.81 47.65 6.74
N PRO A 197 -17.83 46.88 5.62
CA PRO A 197 -17.62 45.44 5.67
C PRO A 197 -16.31 45.03 6.36
N GLU A 198 -15.26 45.82 6.17
CA GLU A 198 -13.95 45.64 6.79
C GLU A 198 -13.35 47.01 7.13
N LEU A 199 -13.04 47.22 8.40
CA LEU A 199 -12.33 48.39 8.91
C LEU A 199 -10.86 48.00 9.18
N LEU A 200 -9.89 48.77 8.71
CA LEU A 200 -8.48 48.52 9.05
C LEU A 200 -8.05 49.46 10.17
N VAL A 201 -7.85 48.94 11.37
CA VAL A 201 -7.44 49.73 12.54
C VAL A 201 -5.92 49.89 12.52
N VAL A 202 -5.43 51.12 12.44
CA VAL A 202 -4.01 51.42 12.25
C VAL A 202 -3.28 51.30 13.59
N THR A 203 -2.25 50.45 13.60
CA THR A 203 -1.37 50.24 14.76
C THR A 203 -0.16 51.17 14.73
N ASP A 204 0.51 51.30 13.58
CA ASP A 204 1.63 52.25 13.41
C ASP A 204 1.74 52.69 11.95
N ARG A 205 2.41 53.83 11.73
CA ARG A 205 2.73 54.41 10.43
C ARG A 205 4.23 54.61 10.33
N LEU A 206 4.84 53.89 9.41
CA LEU A 206 6.29 53.77 9.29
C LEU A 206 6.75 54.24 7.92
N ILE A 207 7.99 54.69 7.83
CA ILE A 207 8.67 54.98 6.56
C ILE A 207 9.87 54.03 6.48
N VAL A 208 10.02 53.34 5.37
CA VAL A 208 11.13 52.42 5.15
C VAL A 208 12.44 53.20 5.16
N GLY A 209 13.31 52.96 6.15
CA GLY A 209 14.61 53.60 6.26
C GLY A 209 15.18 53.55 7.69
N GLY A 210 16.49 53.70 7.84
CA GLY A 210 17.16 53.62 9.14
C GLY A 210 16.90 52.29 9.86
N ASP A 211 16.80 52.34 11.20
CA ASP A 211 16.51 51.19 12.07
C ASP A 211 15.00 51.01 12.34
N TRP A 212 14.17 51.07 11.29
CA TRP A 212 12.71 50.97 11.43
C TRP A 212 12.20 49.55 11.70
N THR A 213 13.04 48.52 11.53
CA THR A 213 12.65 47.11 11.63
C THR A 213 12.17 46.70 13.01
N GLY A 214 12.72 47.27 14.08
CA GLY A 214 12.25 47.02 15.45
C GLY A 214 10.82 47.53 15.65
N ARG A 215 10.56 48.79 15.26
CA ARG A 215 9.20 49.36 15.32
C ARG A 215 8.20 48.61 14.45
N LEU A 216 8.63 48.15 13.28
CA LEU A 216 7.80 47.32 12.42
C LEU A 216 7.41 46.00 13.09
N ALA A 217 8.35 45.35 13.77
CA ALA A 217 8.07 44.11 14.50
C ALA A 217 7.04 44.33 15.62
N ASP A 218 7.15 45.42 16.38
CA ASP A 218 6.19 45.76 17.45
C ASP A 218 4.80 46.08 16.90
N ALA A 219 4.73 46.85 15.80
CA ALA A 219 3.47 47.17 15.12
C ALA A 219 2.78 45.91 14.59
N LEU A 220 3.52 45.02 13.92
CA LEU A 220 2.99 43.75 13.42
C LEU A 220 2.59 42.81 14.57
N ALA A 221 3.35 42.76 15.66
CA ALA A 221 3.00 41.95 16.83
C ALA A 221 1.69 42.45 17.47
N THR A 222 1.48 43.76 17.51
CA THR A 222 0.24 44.39 17.97
C THR A 222 -0.92 44.08 17.02
N ALA A 223 -0.70 44.25 15.72
CA ALA A 223 -1.70 43.95 14.69
C ALA A 223 -2.14 42.48 14.76
N PHE A 224 -1.20 41.54 14.78
CA PHE A 224 -1.52 40.12 14.93
C PHE A 224 -2.27 39.79 16.23
N ARG A 225 -2.00 40.50 17.33
CA ARG A 225 -2.68 40.26 18.60
C ARG A 225 -4.13 40.71 18.57
N HIS A 226 -4.38 41.93 18.09
CA HIS A 226 -5.72 42.52 18.08
C HIS A 226 -6.57 42.09 16.88
N GLY A 227 -5.94 41.71 15.77
CA GLY A 227 -6.59 41.14 14.58
C GLY A 227 -6.83 39.63 14.66
N GLU A 228 -6.77 39.01 15.84
CA GLU A 228 -6.95 37.57 16.04
C GLU A 228 -6.06 36.70 15.11
N GLY A 229 -4.82 37.15 14.89
CA GLY A 229 -3.86 36.50 14.01
C GLY A 229 -3.83 37.04 12.58
N GLU A 230 -4.59 38.09 12.25
CA GLU A 230 -4.52 38.80 10.98
C GLU A 230 -3.76 40.14 11.12
N ALA A 231 -2.95 40.48 10.13
CA ALA A 231 -2.29 41.78 10.02
C ALA A 231 -2.28 42.25 8.55
N VAL A 232 -2.33 43.56 8.36
CA VAL A 232 -2.38 44.20 7.05
C VAL A 232 -1.35 45.32 7.01
N ALA A 233 -0.54 45.36 5.96
CA ALA A 233 0.36 46.46 5.67
C ALA A 233 -0.09 47.13 4.37
N ARG A 234 -0.52 48.38 4.46
CA ARG A 234 -0.88 49.19 3.30
C ARG A 234 0.30 50.06 2.88
N LEU A 235 0.68 49.97 1.62
CA LEU A 235 1.83 50.68 1.04
C LEU A 235 1.40 52.02 0.43
N GLY A 236 2.17 53.08 0.68
CA GLY A 236 1.95 54.40 0.11
C GLY A 236 2.48 54.51 -1.33
N GLY A 237 1.60 54.82 -2.29
CA GLY A 237 1.89 55.00 -3.72
C GLY A 237 0.61 55.05 -4.57
N ALA A 238 0.72 55.32 -5.88
CA ALA A 238 -0.40 55.59 -6.80
C ALA A 238 -1.41 54.43 -6.98
N ALA A 239 -1.09 53.22 -6.51
CA ALA A 239 -1.96 52.04 -6.58
C ALA A 239 -2.29 51.39 -5.22
N GLY A 240 -1.86 51.97 -4.08
CA GLY A 240 -2.29 51.52 -2.74
C GLY A 240 -2.17 50.01 -2.48
N GLU A 241 -1.05 49.39 -2.87
CA GLU A 241 -0.86 47.95 -2.73
C GLU A 241 -0.99 47.51 -1.26
N THR A 242 -1.70 46.41 -1.02
CA THR A 242 -2.00 45.90 0.32
C THR A 242 -1.40 44.52 0.50
N ALA A 243 -0.50 44.38 1.47
CA ALA A 243 0.05 43.10 1.89
C ALA A 243 -0.73 42.57 3.12
N ARG A 244 -1.36 41.41 2.98
CA ARG A 244 -2.01 40.71 4.10
C ARG A 244 -1.11 39.62 4.66
N PHE A 245 -1.20 39.42 5.98
CA PHE A 245 -0.48 38.41 6.73
C PHE A 245 -1.44 37.70 7.68
N THR A 246 -1.29 36.38 7.81
CA THR A 246 -2.17 35.58 8.67
C THR A 246 -1.42 34.49 9.43
N ARG A 247 -1.69 34.34 10.74
CA ARG A 247 -1.23 33.22 11.57
C ARG A 247 -2.05 31.94 11.33
N SER A 248 -3.17 32.07 10.63
CA SER A 248 -3.98 30.93 10.20
C SER A 248 -3.29 30.22 9.04
N PHE A 249 -3.54 28.91 8.89
CA PHE A 249 -3.00 28.14 7.77
C PHE A 249 -3.87 28.37 6.52
N ARG A 250 -3.75 29.56 5.91
CA ARG A 250 -4.54 30.01 4.76
C ARG A 250 -3.64 30.51 3.64
N CYS A 251 -4.11 30.41 2.40
CA CYS A 251 -3.42 31.00 1.25
C CYS A 251 -3.53 32.52 1.29
N THR A 252 -2.41 33.23 1.22
CA THR A 252 -2.37 34.71 1.19
C THR A 252 -2.85 35.31 -0.13
N GLY A 253 -2.98 34.50 -1.19
CA GLY A 253 -3.49 34.93 -2.50
C GLY A 253 -5.02 34.94 -2.57
N CYS A 254 -5.67 33.79 -2.30
CA CYS A 254 -7.13 33.63 -2.42
C CYS A 254 -7.88 33.51 -1.08
N GLY A 255 -7.18 33.51 0.06
CA GLY A 255 -7.79 33.40 1.40
C GLY A 255 -8.30 32.01 1.78
N ARG A 256 -8.16 31.01 0.90
CA ARG A 256 -8.59 29.62 1.14
C ARG A 256 -7.87 29.04 2.36
N GLY A 257 -8.62 28.43 3.28
CA GLY A 257 -8.07 27.73 4.44
C GLY A 257 -7.69 26.29 4.17
N PHE A 258 -6.61 25.85 4.82
CA PHE A 258 -6.05 24.51 4.69
C PHE A 258 -5.91 23.85 6.07
N PRO A 259 -6.10 22.53 6.17
CA PRO A 259 -5.71 21.80 7.37
C PRO A 259 -4.20 21.85 7.57
N ARG A 260 -3.74 21.93 8.82
CA ARG A 260 -2.32 21.84 9.13
C ARG A 260 -1.84 20.39 8.91
N PRO A 261 -0.74 20.17 8.16
CA PRO A 261 -0.17 18.85 7.97
C PRO A 261 0.15 18.17 9.31
N SER A 262 -0.30 16.94 9.48
CA SER A 262 0.01 16.06 10.62
C SER A 262 0.12 14.62 10.11
N PRO A 263 0.79 13.69 10.82
CA PRO A 263 0.93 12.32 10.33
C PRO A 263 -0.43 11.63 10.06
N ALA A 264 -1.44 11.92 10.89
CA ALA A 264 -2.80 11.43 10.70
C ALA A 264 -3.45 11.92 9.40
N PHE A 265 -3.10 13.13 8.94
CA PHE A 265 -3.60 13.73 7.70
C PHE A 265 -3.20 12.92 6.46
N PHE A 266 -2.07 12.22 6.52
CA PHE A 266 -1.54 11.39 5.45
C PHE A 266 -1.83 9.89 5.65
N SER A 267 -2.70 9.54 6.60
CA SER A 267 -3.09 8.15 6.86
C SER A 267 -4.48 7.85 6.30
N PHE A 268 -4.55 7.00 5.27
CA PHE A 268 -5.83 6.52 4.73
C PHE A 268 -6.56 5.54 5.66
N ASN A 269 -5.91 5.09 6.75
CA ASN A 269 -6.55 4.31 7.81
C ASN A 269 -7.18 5.20 8.89
N ASN A 270 -6.89 6.50 8.90
CA ASN A 270 -7.48 7.46 9.81
C ASN A 270 -8.59 8.25 9.09
N PRO A 271 -9.82 8.33 9.63
CA PRO A 271 -10.90 9.12 9.04
C PRO A 271 -10.54 10.58 8.73
N TYR A 272 -9.59 11.17 9.47
CA TYR A 272 -9.12 12.54 9.25
C TYR A 272 -8.37 12.74 7.92
N GLY A 273 -7.58 11.73 7.51
CA GLY A 273 -6.77 11.75 6.28
C GLY A 273 -7.38 10.98 5.12
N ALA A 274 -8.26 10.01 5.40
CA ALA A 274 -8.90 9.19 4.40
C ALA A 274 -9.83 9.98 3.47
N CYS A 275 -9.87 9.60 2.19
CA CYS A 275 -10.86 10.10 1.26
C CYS A 275 -12.28 9.81 1.77
N ALA A 276 -13.15 10.82 1.83
CA ALA A 276 -14.51 10.67 2.35
C ALA A 276 -15.37 9.70 1.50
N ARG A 277 -15.20 9.71 0.18
CA ARG A 277 -15.98 8.90 -0.76
C ARG A 277 -15.64 7.41 -0.67
N CYS A 278 -14.36 7.05 -0.78
CA CYS A 278 -13.93 5.65 -0.71
C CYS A 278 -13.51 5.21 0.70
N ARG A 279 -13.57 6.07 1.72
CA ARG A 279 -13.20 5.77 3.12
C ARG A 279 -11.83 5.10 3.24
N GLY A 280 -10.87 5.57 2.45
CA GLY A 280 -9.49 5.07 2.43
C GLY A 280 -9.27 3.76 1.68
N PHE A 281 -10.24 3.24 0.92
CA PHE A 281 -10.03 2.03 0.09
C PHE A 281 -9.32 2.34 -1.24
N GLY A 282 -9.43 3.56 -1.74
CA GLY A 282 -8.87 3.96 -3.05
C GLY A 282 -9.73 3.58 -4.24
N ASN A 283 -10.58 2.57 -4.09
CA ASN A 283 -11.48 2.10 -5.13
C ASN A 283 -12.94 2.07 -4.68
N LEU A 284 -13.83 2.07 -5.67
CA LEU A 284 -15.25 1.83 -5.52
C LEU A 284 -15.63 0.57 -6.29
N LEU A 285 -16.79 0.01 -5.94
CA LEU A 285 -17.37 -1.11 -6.67
C LEU A 285 -18.43 -0.55 -7.59
N GLU A 286 -18.17 -0.62 -8.89
CA GLU A 286 -19.05 -0.08 -9.92
C GLU A 286 -19.60 -1.20 -10.79
N TYR A 287 -20.86 -1.06 -11.20
CA TYR A 287 -21.47 -2.01 -12.10
C TYR A 287 -20.89 -1.83 -13.50
N HIS A 288 -20.45 -2.93 -14.11
CA HIS A 288 -19.76 -2.87 -15.40
C HIS A 288 -20.54 -3.64 -16.48
N ALA A 289 -20.57 -3.10 -17.70
CA ALA A 289 -21.29 -3.68 -18.83
C ALA A 289 -20.85 -5.14 -19.09
N ASP A 290 -19.54 -5.42 -19.18
CA ASP A 290 -19.04 -6.79 -19.38
C ASP A 290 -19.43 -7.77 -18.27
N MET A 291 -19.72 -7.31 -17.05
CA MET A 291 -20.18 -8.22 -15.99
C MET A 291 -21.70 -8.45 -16.09
N ILE A 292 -22.43 -7.44 -16.56
CA ILE A 292 -23.88 -7.48 -16.79
C ILE A 292 -24.22 -8.31 -18.04
N ALA A 293 -23.41 -8.19 -19.09
CA ALA A 293 -23.49 -8.94 -20.33
C ALA A 293 -22.15 -9.67 -20.55
N PRO A 294 -21.93 -10.80 -19.83
CA PRO A 294 -20.66 -11.53 -19.88
C PRO A 294 -20.38 -12.16 -21.25
N ASP A 295 -21.43 -12.56 -21.96
CA ASP A 295 -21.34 -12.96 -23.36
C ASP A 295 -22.07 -11.93 -24.23
N PRO A 296 -21.35 -10.96 -24.81
CA PRO A 296 -21.96 -9.91 -25.61
C PRO A 296 -22.35 -10.40 -27.03
N SER A 297 -22.00 -11.64 -27.40
CA SER A 297 -22.41 -12.25 -28.67
C SER A 297 -23.87 -12.75 -28.63
N LEU A 298 -24.42 -12.94 -27.43
CA LEU A 298 -25.83 -13.30 -27.25
C LEU A 298 -26.76 -12.14 -27.62
N THR A 299 -27.96 -12.50 -28.07
CA THR A 299 -29.05 -11.56 -28.33
C THR A 299 -29.79 -11.20 -27.05
N LEU A 300 -30.57 -10.11 -27.05
CA LEU A 300 -31.40 -9.75 -25.90
C LEU A 300 -32.44 -10.84 -25.59
N ALA A 301 -32.99 -11.49 -26.62
CA ALA A 301 -33.92 -12.61 -26.48
C ALA A 301 -33.26 -13.87 -25.88
N ALA A 302 -31.99 -14.12 -26.22
CA ALA A 302 -31.20 -15.22 -25.67
C ALA A 302 -30.66 -14.95 -24.24
N GLY A 303 -30.98 -13.79 -23.66
CA GLY A 303 -30.59 -13.45 -22.29
C GLY A 303 -29.20 -12.83 -22.16
N ALA A 304 -28.80 -11.98 -23.11
CA ALA A 304 -27.54 -11.22 -23.02
C ALA A 304 -27.42 -10.41 -21.71
N LEU A 305 -28.53 -9.90 -21.16
CA LEU A 305 -28.53 -9.18 -19.87
C LEU A 305 -28.69 -10.16 -18.70
N HIS A 306 -27.57 -10.73 -18.26
CA HIS A 306 -27.50 -11.79 -17.25
C HIS A 306 -28.27 -11.51 -15.94
N PRO A 307 -28.31 -10.28 -15.38
CA PRO A 307 -29.10 -9.97 -14.19
C PRO A 307 -30.60 -10.29 -14.26
N TRP A 308 -31.15 -10.52 -15.45
CA TRP A 308 -32.56 -10.85 -15.61
C TRP A 308 -32.80 -12.29 -16.07
N ASN A 309 -31.78 -13.15 -16.17
CA ASN A 309 -31.95 -14.53 -16.65
C ASN A 309 -32.63 -15.44 -15.62
N ALA A 310 -32.50 -15.15 -14.32
CA ALA A 310 -33.15 -15.94 -13.27
C ALA A 310 -34.69 -15.91 -13.39
N PRO A 311 -35.41 -17.04 -13.17
CA PRO A 311 -36.87 -17.12 -13.32
C PRO A 311 -37.65 -16.06 -12.53
N ARG A 312 -37.18 -15.72 -11.33
CA ARG A 312 -37.78 -14.67 -10.47
C ARG A 312 -37.82 -13.27 -11.09
N TYR A 313 -37.05 -13.02 -12.15
CA TYR A 313 -37.01 -11.74 -12.86
C TYR A 313 -37.66 -11.80 -14.25
N ALA A 314 -38.47 -12.83 -14.53
CA ALA A 314 -39.20 -12.94 -15.80
C ALA A 314 -40.07 -11.70 -16.11
N GLY A 315 -40.61 -11.02 -15.09
CA GLY A 315 -41.30 -9.73 -15.25
C GLY A 315 -40.40 -8.64 -15.83
N ARG A 316 -39.12 -8.58 -15.44
CA ARG A 316 -38.15 -7.60 -15.99
C ARG A 316 -37.83 -7.87 -17.45
N ARG A 317 -37.71 -9.15 -17.85
CA ARG A 317 -37.54 -9.53 -19.26
C ARG A 317 -38.73 -9.12 -20.13
N ARG A 318 -39.96 -9.26 -19.62
CA ARG A 318 -41.17 -8.77 -20.31
C ARG A 318 -41.14 -7.25 -20.49
N ASN A 319 -40.75 -6.51 -19.46
CA ASN A 319 -40.61 -5.05 -19.55
C ASN A 319 -39.50 -4.62 -20.53
N LEU A 320 -38.38 -5.36 -20.56
CA LEU A 320 -37.31 -5.16 -21.54
C LEU A 320 -37.83 -5.35 -22.97
N ALA A 321 -38.52 -6.46 -23.25
CA ALA A 321 -39.07 -6.72 -24.58
C ALA A 321 -40.06 -5.63 -25.01
N ALA A 322 -40.94 -5.19 -24.11
CA ALA A 322 -41.88 -4.10 -24.37
C ALA A 322 -41.17 -2.76 -24.62
N PHE A 323 -40.10 -2.46 -23.88
CA PHE A 323 -39.28 -1.28 -24.11
C PHE A 323 -38.57 -1.33 -25.47
N CYS A 324 -37.92 -2.44 -25.81
CA CYS A 324 -37.24 -2.61 -27.08
C CYS A 324 -38.19 -2.41 -28.27
N ALA A 325 -39.41 -2.97 -28.20
CA ALA A 325 -40.45 -2.77 -29.21
C ALA A 325 -40.85 -1.28 -29.36
N ARG A 326 -41.04 -0.56 -28.25
CA ARG A 326 -41.36 0.88 -28.26
C ARG A 326 -40.20 1.75 -28.75
N ALA A 327 -38.97 1.36 -28.43
CA ALA A 327 -37.76 2.12 -28.65
C ALA A 327 -37.07 1.84 -29.99
N GLY A 328 -37.54 0.84 -30.75
CA GLY A 328 -36.94 0.41 -32.01
C GLY A 328 -35.61 -0.33 -31.86
N ILE A 329 -35.37 -0.96 -30.71
CA ILE A 329 -34.11 -1.68 -30.43
C ILE A 329 -34.28 -3.14 -30.87
N PRO A 330 -33.44 -3.67 -31.80
CA PRO A 330 -33.54 -5.04 -32.27
C PRO A 330 -33.17 -6.04 -31.16
N VAL A 331 -34.05 -7.00 -30.89
CA VAL A 331 -33.87 -8.01 -29.82
C VAL A 331 -33.16 -9.29 -30.27
N ASP A 332 -33.10 -9.48 -31.58
CA ASP A 332 -32.48 -10.58 -32.33
C ASP A 332 -31.02 -10.29 -32.73
N ARG A 333 -30.56 -9.06 -32.51
CA ARG A 333 -29.16 -8.66 -32.71
C ARG A 333 -28.34 -8.93 -31.44
N SER A 334 -27.06 -9.28 -31.62
CA SER A 334 -26.14 -9.47 -30.49
C SER A 334 -25.94 -8.16 -29.72
N PHE A 335 -25.64 -8.25 -28.41
CA PHE A 335 -25.46 -7.07 -27.56
C PHE A 335 -24.27 -6.20 -28.02
N GLN A 336 -23.17 -6.81 -28.48
CA GLN A 336 -22.01 -6.07 -29.02
C GLN A 336 -22.32 -5.31 -30.32
N ASP A 337 -23.26 -5.79 -31.12
CA ASP A 337 -23.61 -5.16 -32.40
C ASP A 337 -24.67 -4.06 -32.24
N LEU A 338 -25.26 -3.89 -31.05
CA LEU A 338 -26.17 -2.78 -30.76
C LEU A 338 -25.44 -1.42 -30.76
N GLY A 339 -26.15 -0.36 -31.14
CA GLY A 339 -25.61 1.00 -31.06
C GLY A 339 -25.27 1.41 -29.63
N ALA A 340 -24.22 2.23 -29.45
CA ALA A 340 -23.77 2.66 -28.12
C ALA A 340 -24.90 3.32 -27.30
N ARG A 341 -25.73 4.14 -27.95
CA ARG A 341 -26.90 4.78 -27.34
C ARG A 341 -27.93 3.78 -26.83
N ASP A 342 -28.19 2.70 -27.57
CA ASP A 342 -29.16 1.69 -27.16
C ASP A 342 -28.61 0.86 -26.00
N ARG A 343 -27.32 0.51 -26.03
CA ARG A 343 -26.66 -0.13 -24.87
C ARG A 343 -26.76 0.73 -23.62
N GLU A 344 -26.53 2.04 -23.73
CA GLU A 344 -26.62 2.96 -22.60
C GLU A 344 -28.05 3.01 -22.03
N ARG A 345 -29.07 3.08 -22.87
CA ARG A 345 -30.49 3.03 -22.46
C ARG A 345 -30.86 1.71 -21.78
N LEU A 346 -30.31 0.58 -22.24
CA LEU A 346 -30.52 -0.72 -21.62
C LEU A 346 -29.86 -0.82 -20.23
N LEU A 347 -28.66 -0.25 -20.07
CA LEU A 347 -27.90 -0.29 -18.82
C LEU A 347 -28.42 0.74 -17.80
N HIS A 348 -28.57 1.99 -18.19
CA HIS A 348 -28.90 3.11 -17.28
C HIS A 348 -30.40 3.46 -17.26
N GLY A 349 -31.17 2.96 -18.22
CA GLY A 349 -32.60 3.21 -18.32
C GLY A 349 -32.95 4.35 -19.28
N ASP A 350 -34.24 4.53 -19.49
CA ASP A 350 -34.82 5.60 -20.30
C ASP A 350 -36.26 5.88 -19.83
N ARG A 351 -36.94 6.86 -20.42
CA ARG A 351 -38.34 7.20 -20.10
C ARG A 351 -39.24 5.96 -20.10
N GLY A 352 -39.78 5.64 -18.92
CA GLY A 352 -40.67 4.50 -18.72
C GLY A 352 -39.99 3.13 -18.81
N PHE A 353 -38.67 3.05 -18.61
CA PHE A 353 -37.91 1.81 -18.52
C PHE A 353 -36.79 1.90 -17.48
N GLU A 354 -36.86 1.02 -16.46
CA GLU A 354 -35.80 0.87 -15.46
C GLU A 354 -34.67 0.03 -16.05
N GLY A 355 -33.51 0.66 -16.29
CA GLY A 355 -32.32 -0.02 -16.79
C GLY A 355 -31.75 -1.04 -15.79
N VAL A 356 -30.81 -1.86 -16.26
CA VAL A 356 -30.20 -2.91 -15.44
C VAL A 356 -29.47 -2.36 -14.22
N ILE A 357 -28.72 -1.26 -14.37
CA ILE A 357 -27.96 -0.63 -13.28
C ILE A 357 -28.90 -0.06 -12.21
N PRO A 358 -29.90 0.79 -12.54
CA PRO A 358 -30.90 1.23 -11.57
C PRO A 358 -31.61 0.06 -10.85
N PHE A 359 -31.90 -1.02 -11.58
CA PHE A 359 -32.46 -2.23 -10.96
C PHE A 359 -31.50 -2.84 -9.93
N LEU A 360 -30.22 -3.00 -10.26
CA LEU A 360 -29.21 -3.51 -9.33
C LEU A 360 -29.01 -2.57 -8.12
N GLU A 361 -29.07 -1.26 -8.33
CA GLU A 361 -29.02 -0.24 -7.28
C GLU A 361 -30.23 -0.33 -6.34
N SER A 362 -31.44 -0.55 -6.87
CA SER A 362 -32.64 -0.74 -6.05
C SER A 362 -32.52 -1.91 -5.06
N LEU A 363 -31.76 -2.94 -5.43
CA LEU A 363 -31.50 -4.12 -4.60
C LEU A 363 -30.49 -3.85 -3.48
N VAL A 364 -29.73 -2.74 -3.52
CA VAL A 364 -28.76 -2.36 -2.47
C VAL A 364 -29.45 -2.14 -1.13
N SER A 365 -30.69 -1.65 -1.12
CA SER A 365 -31.52 -1.54 0.10
C SER A 365 -31.71 -2.88 0.83
N LYS A 366 -31.59 -4.00 0.10
CA LYS A 366 -31.73 -5.38 0.60
C LYS A 366 -30.38 -6.06 0.89
N LYS A 367 -29.27 -5.30 0.91
CA LYS A 367 -27.90 -5.81 1.14
C LYS A 367 -27.71 -6.49 2.50
N TYR A 368 -28.62 -6.30 3.46
CA TYR A 368 -28.62 -7.06 4.72
C TYR A 368 -28.78 -8.58 4.49
N LYS A 369 -29.44 -9.01 3.39
CA LYS A 369 -29.57 -10.42 3.01
C LYS A 369 -28.31 -10.92 2.31
N ALA A 370 -27.70 -11.99 2.83
CA ALA A 370 -26.43 -12.51 2.32
C ALA A 370 -26.45 -12.86 0.82
N TYR A 371 -27.47 -13.58 0.35
CA TYR A 371 -27.59 -13.95 -1.07
C TYR A 371 -27.72 -12.74 -2.00
N VAL A 372 -28.30 -11.62 -1.55
CA VAL A 372 -28.37 -10.37 -2.32
C VAL A 372 -26.97 -9.77 -2.46
N ARG A 373 -26.15 -9.80 -1.40
CA ARG A 373 -24.75 -9.33 -1.48
C ARG A 373 -23.96 -10.11 -2.51
N PHE A 374 -24.03 -11.44 -2.46
CA PHE A 374 -23.35 -12.31 -3.43
C PHE A 374 -23.86 -12.05 -4.85
N TYR A 375 -25.17 -11.86 -5.02
CA TYR A 375 -25.76 -11.56 -6.31
C TYR A 375 -25.24 -10.25 -6.90
N LEU A 376 -25.25 -9.15 -6.14
CA LEU A 376 -24.77 -7.84 -6.60
C LEU A 376 -23.27 -7.86 -6.93
N ARG A 377 -22.47 -8.57 -6.13
CA ARG A 377 -21.02 -8.62 -6.30
C ARG A 377 -20.58 -9.22 -7.64
N ARG A 378 -21.39 -10.10 -8.24
CA ARG A 378 -21.13 -10.70 -9.55
C ARG A 378 -21.07 -9.66 -10.68
N TYR A 379 -21.72 -8.51 -10.51
CA TYR A 379 -21.86 -7.50 -11.55
C TYR A 379 -20.94 -6.29 -11.34
N GLN A 380 -20.08 -6.33 -10.31
CA GLN A 380 -19.25 -5.20 -9.91
C GLN A 380 -17.78 -5.43 -10.22
N LYS A 381 -17.13 -4.46 -10.87
CA LYS A 381 -15.67 -4.38 -10.97
C LYS A 381 -15.15 -3.33 -9.99
N GLN A 382 -13.86 -3.44 -9.64
CA GLN A 382 -13.17 -2.38 -8.90
C GLN A 382 -12.80 -1.28 -9.88
N ALA A 383 -13.18 -0.05 -9.57
CA ALA A 383 -12.77 1.15 -10.29
C ALA A 383 -12.09 2.11 -9.32
N ASP A 384 -11.11 2.89 -9.79
CA ASP A 384 -10.46 3.89 -8.96
C ASP A 384 -11.46 4.94 -8.52
N CYS A 385 -11.37 5.35 -7.25
CA CYS A 385 -12.24 6.37 -6.71
C CYS A 385 -11.97 7.69 -7.44
N PRO A 386 -12.97 8.35 -8.05
CA PRO A 386 -12.73 9.54 -8.88
C PRO A 386 -12.28 10.76 -8.06
N ASP A 387 -12.61 10.83 -6.77
CA ASP A 387 -12.24 11.96 -5.89
C ASP A 387 -10.75 11.93 -5.52
N CYS A 388 -10.21 10.74 -5.22
CA CYS A 388 -8.81 10.58 -4.81
C CYS A 388 -7.93 9.90 -5.86
N ARG A 389 -8.51 9.44 -6.98
CA ARG A 389 -7.85 8.74 -8.09
C ARG A 389 -6.94 7.61 -7.62
N GLY A 390 -7.45 6.77 -6.72
CA GLY A 390 -6.68 5.66 -6.14
C GLY A 390 -5.78 6.03 -4.95
N ALA A 391 -5.51 7.32 -4.70
CA ALA A 391 -4.58 7.78 -3.64
C ALA A 391 -5.06 7.49 -2.21
N ARG A 392 -6.34 7.17 -2.01
CA ARG A 392 -6.98 6.82 -0.72
C ARG A 392 -7.06 7.96 0.30
N LEU A 393 -6.40 9.08 0.02
CA LEU A 393 -6.36 10.26 0.86
C LEU A 393 -7.36 11.32 0.39
N ARG A 394 -7.71 12.23 1.31
CA ARG A 394 -8.47 13.42 0.96
C ARG A 394 -7.67 14.35 0.03
N PRO A 395 -8.32 15.12 -0.85
CA PRO A 395 -7.64 15.98 -1.81
C PRO A 395 -6.64 16.96 -1.16
N GLU A 396 -6.95 17.47 0.02
CA GLU A 396 -6.10 18.45 0.70
C GLU A 396 -4.76 17.89 1.17
N ALA A 397 -4.68 16.57 1.39
CA ALA A 397 -3.41 15.91 1.68
C ALA A 397 -2.51 15.82 0.43
N LEU A 398 -3.11 15.82 -0.76
CA LEU A 398 -2.38 15.76 -2.04
C LEU A 398 -1.80 17.11 -2.45
N TYR A 399 -2.22 18.20 -1.80
CA TYR A 399 -1.66 19.54 -1.98
C TYR A 399 -0.36 19.77 -1.22
N VAL A 400 0.06 18.80 -0.40
CA VAL A 400 1.34 18.88 0.33
C VAL A 400 2.40 18.16 -0.50
N HIS A 401 3.49 18.86 -0.78
CA HIS A 401 4.57 18.38 -1.62
C HIS A 401 5.88 18.26 -0.85
N LEU A 402 6.65 17.23 -1.17
CA LEU A 402 8.03 17.03 -0.75
C LEU A 402 8.90 16.92 -2.00
N GLY A 403 9.85 17.84 -2.18
CA GLY A 403 10.67 17.87 -3.40
C GLY A 403 9.86 18.02 -4.69
N GLY A 404 8.69 18.66 -4.62
CA GLY A 404 7.77 18.85 -5.75
C GLY A 404 6.71 17.77 -5.95
N ALA A 405 6.79 16.63 -5.25
CA ALA A 405 5.86 15.52 -5.40
C ALA A 405 4.97 15.33 -4.17
N SER A 406 3.72 14.94 -4.38
CA SER A 406 2.75 14.59 -3.34
C SER A 406 3.03 13.21 -2.74
N VAL A 407 2.44 12.93 -1.58
CA VAL A 407 2.61 11.62 -0.91
C VAL A 407 2.12 10.45 -1.77
N ALA A 408 1.07 10.67 -2.57
CA ALA A 408 0.52 9.65 -3.45
C ALA A 408 1.46 9.35 -4.62
N GLU A 409 2.02 10.39 -5.25
CA GLU A 409 2.99 10.24 -6.34
C GLU A 409 4.25 9.50 -5.86
N LEU A 410 4.77 9.86 -4.68
CA LEU A 410 5.93 9.17 -4.11
C LEU A 410 5.61 7.72 -3.70
N SER A 411 4.40 7.44 -3.21
CA SER A 411 4.00 6.08 -2.85
C SER A 411 3.81 5.16 -4.07
N ALA A 412 3.50 5.74 -5.23
CA ALA A 412 3.31 5.04 -6.50
C ALA A 412 4.63 4.83 -7.28
N LEU A 413 5.75 5.43 -6.83
CA LEU A 413 7.06 5.12 -7.39
C LEU A 413 7.52 3.71 -6.97
N PRO A 414 8.21 2.98 -7.87
CA PRO A 414 8.99 1.82 -7.47
C PRO A 414 9.96 2.20 -6.35
N VAL A 415 10.18 1.32 -5.38
CA VAL A 415 11.06 1.52 -4.22
C VAL A 415 12.44 2.06 -4.66
N GLU A 416 13.03 1.48 -5.72
CA GLU A 416 14.32 1.92 -6.27
C GLU A 416 14.31 3.39 -6.73
N ARG A 417 13.20 3.83 -7.33
CA ARG A 417 13.02 5.20 -7.81
C ARG A 417 12.69 6.14 -6.67
N LEU A 418 11.90 5.70 -5.70
CA LEU A 418 11.58 6.48 -4.51
C LEU A 418 12.84 6.77 -3.70
N ARG A 419 13.70 5.76 -3.51
CA ARG A 419 14.97 5.92 -2.79
C ARG A 419 15.89 6.92 -3.50
N SER A 420 16.04 6.77 -4.82
CA SER A 420 16.80 7.72 -5.64
C SER A 420 16.22 9.15 -5.58
N PHE A 421 14.89 9.29 -5.62
CA PHE A 421 14.22 10.58 -5.48
C PHE A 421 14.54 11.24 -4.13
N LEU A 422 14.46 10.50 -3.03
CA LEU A 422 14.72 11.05 -1.68
C LEU A 422 16.17 11.49 -1.51
N ALA A 423 17.12 10.77 -2.10
CA ALA A 423 18.54 11.13 -2.07
C ALA A 423 18.82 12.45 -2.81
N HIS A 424 18.13 12.70 -3.93
CA HIS A 424 18.35 13.87 -4.79
C HIS A 424 17.32 15.00 -4.60
N ALA A 425 16.36 14.83 -3.70
CA ALA A 425 15.31 15.81 -3.48
C ALA A 425 15.91 17.18 -3.08
N HIS A 426 15.47 18.23 -3.77
CA HIS A 426 15.80 19.61 -3.43
C HIS A 426 14.99 20.05 -2.20
N LEU A 427 15.56 19.82 -1.03
CA LEU A 427 15.05 20.28 0.27
C LEU A 427 15.88 21.45 0.78
N ALA A 428 15.21 22.46 1.33
CA ALA A 428 15.87 23.56 2.02
C ALA A 428 16.67 23.05 3.23
N THR A 429 17.73 23.76 3.62
CA THR A 429 18.63 23.35 4.72
C THR A 429 17.86 23.02 6.01
N ARG A 430 16.86 23.84 6.36
CA ARG A 430 16.00 23.61 7.53
C ARG A 430 15.13 22.36 7.39
N GLN A 431 14.54 22.11 6.23
CA GLN A 431 13.75 20.90 5.97
C GLN A 431 14.64 19.65 6.11
N ARG A 432 15.84 19.69 5.53
CA ARG A 432 16.80 18.59 5.60
C ARG A 432 17.23 18.30 7.04
N ALA A 433 17.49 19.34 7.84
CA ALA A 433 17.84 19.21 9.25
C ALA A 433 16.69 18.63 10.10
N VAL A 434 15.47 19.14 9.93
CA VAL A 434 14.28 18.66 10.69
C VAL A 434 13.90 17.22 10.29
N GLY A 435 14.05 16.86 9.02
CA GLY A 435 13.70 15.55 8.49
C GLY A 435 14.79 14.49 8.58
N ALA A 436 16.01 14.82 9.02
CA ALA A 436 17.19 13.98 8.88
C ALA A 436 17.00 12.54 9.41
N LEU A 437 16.46 12.38 10.62
CA LEU A 437 16.24 11.07 11.22
C LEU A 437 15.17 10.26 10.46
N ALA A 438 14.07 10.90 10.05
CA ALA A 438 13.00 10.24 9.32
C ALA A 438 13.41 9.88 7.88
N LEU A 439 14.27 10.69 7.24
CA LEU A 439 14.89 10.37 5.95
C LEU A 439 15.82 9.18 6.06
N ALA A 440 16.69 9.15 7.07
CA ALA A 440 17.63 8.05 7.29
C ALA A 440 16.91 6.71 7.57
N GLU A 441 15.87 6.74 8.39
CA GLU A 441 15.11 5.53 8.69
C GLU A 441 14.28 5.06 7.49
N LEU A 442 13.65 5.98 6.74
CA LEU A 442 12.97 5.62 5.49
C LEU A 442 13.95 5.02 4.48
N ASP A 443 15.12 5.64 4.26
CA ASP A 443 16.15 5.11 3.36
C ASP A 443 16.59 3.71 3.78
N SER A 444 16.82 3.49 5.08
CA SER A 444 17.19 2.16 5.59
C SER A 444 16.13 1.10 5.29
N ARG A 445 14.83 1.43 5.37
CA ARG A 445 13.75 0.48 5.04
C ARG A 445 13.67 0.22 3.54
N LEU A 446 13.80 1.25 2.71
CA LEU A 446 13.80 1.13 1.25
C LEU A 446 15.01 0.33 0.76
N GLU A 447 16.19 0.56 1.34
CA GLU A 447 17.41 -0.20 1.05
C GLU A 447 17.21 -1.68 1.35
N VAL A 448 16.64 -2.03 2.50
CA VAL A 448 16.38 -3.43 2.83
C VAL A 448 15.40 -4.06 1.83
N LEU A 449 14.38 -3.33 1.38
CA LEU A 449 13.46 -3.81 0.33
C LEU A 449 14.19 -4.06 -1.00
N GLU A 450 15.12 -3.19 -1.41
CA GLU A 450 15.97 -3.43 -2.58
C GLU A 450 16.87 -4.66 -2.40
N GLN A 451 17.49 -4.80 -1.22
CA GLN A 451 18.37 -5.92 -0.89
C GLN A 451 17.63 -7.27 -0.87
N VAL A 452 16.32 -7.29 -0.60
CA VAL A 452 15.50 -8.50 -0.73
C VAL A 452 14.87 -8.65 -2.13
N GLY A 453 15.30 -7.85 -3.12
CA GLY A 453 14.83 -7.97 -4.50
C GLY A 453 13.40 -7.46 -4.71
N LEU A 454 12.91 -6.57 -3.86
CA LEU A 454 11.58 -5.97 -3.94
C LEU A 454 11.60 -4.50 -4.41
N GLY A 455 12.73 -4.05 -5.00
CA GLY A 455 12.91 -2.67 -5.50
C GLY A 455 11.87 -2.24 -6.57
N TYR A 456 11.29 -3.21 -7.29
CA TYR A 456 10.28 -2.97 -8.32
C TYR A 456 8.86 -2.73 -7.76
N LEU A 457 8.63 -3.01 -6.46
CA LEU A 457 7.34 -2.79 -5.82
C LEU A 457 7.12 -1.30 -5.53
N THR A 458 5.86 -0.89 -5.46
CA THR A 458 5.45 0.44 -5.02
C THR A 458 4.89 0.36 -3.59
N LEU A 459 4.98 1.44 -2.82
CA LEU A 459 4.50 1.47 -1.43
C LEU A 459 2.97 1.42 -1.33
N ASP A 460 2.26 1.85 -2.37
CA ASP A 460 0.79 1.83 -2.45
C ASP A 460 0.21 0.47 -2.92
N ARG A 461 1.05 -0.45 -3.40
CA ARG A 461 0.63 -1.80 -3.82
C ARG A 461 -0.02 -2.54 -2.66
N LEU A 462 -1.21 -3.09 -2.89
CA LEU A 462 -1.98 -3.83 -1.90
C LEU A 462 -1.27 -5.14 -1.50
N THR A 463 -1.21 -5.44 -0.19
CA THR A 463 -0.55 -6.68 0.26
C THR A 463 -1.27 -7.92 -0.26
N ARG A 464 -2.60 -7.90 -0.35
CA ARG A 464 -3.40 -9.03 -0.90
C ARG A 464 -3.09 -9.39 -2.35
N THR A 465 -2.37 -8.54 -3.10
CA THR A 465 -1.98 -8.81 -4.51
C THR A 465 -0.54 -9.30 -4.64
N LEU A 466 0.15 -9.48 -3.52
CA LEU A 466 1.49 -10.06 -3.49
C LEU A 466 1.42 -11.58 -3.68
N SER A 467 2.39 -12.11 -4.42
CA SER A 467 2.68 -13.54 -4.44
C SER A 467 3.20 -14.01 -3.07
N GLY A 468 3.18 -15.32 -2.81
CA GLY A 468 3.74 -15.89 -1.58
C GLY A 468 5.20 -15.49 -1.36
N GLY A 469 6.03 -15.62 -2.40
CA GLY A 469 7.44 -15.20 -2.33
C GLY A 469 7.63 -13.69 -2.11
N GLU A 470 6.77 -12.82 -2.67
CA GLU A 470 6.81 -11.38 -2.37
C GLU A 470 6.45 -11.10 -0.90
N ALA A 471 5.38 -11.72 -0.39
CA ALA A 471 4.95 -11.55 1.01
C ALA A 471 6.02 -12.04 2.00
N GLN A 472 6.65 -13.18 1.70
CA GLN A 472 7.73 -13.73 2.51
C GLN A 472 8.96 -12.82 2.51
N ARG A 473 9.35 -12.26 1.35
CA ARG A 473 10.47 -11.31 1.26
C ARG A 473 10.17 -9.99 2.00
N ILE A 474 8.91 -9.56 2.08
CA ILE A 474 8.51 -8.46 2.99
C ILE A 474 8.73 -8.86 4.45
N GLY A 475 8.36 -10.09 4.85
CA GLY A 475 8.62 -10.60 6.20
C GLY A 475 10.12 -10.59 6.54
N LEU A 476 10.96 -11.05 5.61
CA LEU A 476 12.43 -10.98 5.72
C LEU A 476 12.94 -9.54 5.83
N ALA A 477 12.40 -8.63 5.01
CA ALA A 477 12.75 -7.22 5.07
C ALA A 477 12.41 -6.59 6.43
N ASN A 478 11.25 -6.94 7.00
CA ASN A 478 10.86 -6.47 8.33
C ASN A 478 11.78 -7.01 9.42
N ALA A 479 12.14 -8.30 9.36
CA ALA A 479 13.11 -8.90 10.28
C ALA A 479 14.47 -8.19 10.23
N LEU A 480 14.99 -7.90 9.03
CA LEU A 480 16.22 -7.14 8.84
C LEU A 480 16.08 -5.67 9.29
N GLY A 481 14.94 -5.05 9.07
CA GLY A 481 14.66 -3.66 9.43
C GLY A 481 14.46 -3.45 10.94
N ALA A 482 13.95 -4.45 11.66
CA ALA A 482 13.73 -4.39 13.10
C ALA A 482 15.04 -4.34 13.91
N ARG A 483 16.17 -4.75 13.31
CA ARG A 483 17.51 -4.74 13.92
C ARG A 483 17.57 -5.44 15.29
N LEU A 484 16.80 -6.52 15.45
CA LEU A 484 16.81 -7.35 16.65
C LEU A 484 18.11 -8.16 16.75
N THR A 485 18.54 -8.42 17.98
CA THR A 485 19.69 -9.25 18.34
C THR A 485 19.26 -10.32 19.34
N ASP A 486 20.01 -11.41 19.44
CA ASP A 486 19.71 -12.53 20.34
C ASP A 486 18.29 -13.13 20.16
N THR A 487 17.79 -13.11 18.93
CA THR A 487 16.47 -13.63 18.54
C THR A 487 16.63 -14.96 17.80
N LEU A 488 15.67 -15.88 17.94
CA LEU A 488 15.54 -17.07 17.09
C LEU A 488 14.55 -16.79 15.95
N TYR A 489 15.08 -16.60 14.74
CA TYR A 489 14.26 -16.53 13.54
C TYR A 489 13.94 -17.93 13.05
N VAL A 490 12.66 -18.26 12.92
CA VAL A 490 12.18 -19.54 12.37
C VAL A 490 11.55 -19.27 11.01
N LEU A 491 12.10 -19.83 9.95
CA LEU A 491 11.62 -19.62 8.59
C LEU A 491 11.14 -20.95 8.01
N ASP A 492 9.92 -20.95 7.49
CA ASP A 492 9.32 -22.13 6.87
C ASP A 492 9.44 -22.04 5.35
N GLU A 493 10.23 -22.93 4.76
CA GLU A 493 10.49 -23.08 3.32
C GLU A 493 10.70 -21.74 2.57
N PRO A 494 11.68 -20.91 2.96
CA PRO A 494 11.93 -19.61 2.33
C PRO A 494 12.34 -19.63 0.86
N SER A 495 12.73 -20.78 0.32
CA SER A 495 12.98 -20.98 -1.11
C SER A 495 11.71 -21.15 -1.95
N VAL A 496 10.54 -21.39 -1.33
CA VAL A 496 9.30 -21.70 -2.06
C VAL A 496 8.87 -20.54 -2.96
N GLY A 497 8.76 -20.83 -4.25
CA GLY A 497 8.37 -19.85 -5.26
C GLY A 497 9.48 -18.84 -5.62
N LEU A 498 10.70 -19.02 -5.11
CA LEU A 498 11.89 -18.34 -5.60
C LEU A 498 12.42 -18.99 -6.88
N HIS A 499 13.02 -18.18 -7.74
CA HIS A 499 13.78 -18.69 -8.86
C HIS A 499 15.17 -19.12 -8.38
N ALA A 500 15.82 -20.08 -9.05
CA ALA A 500 17.16 -20.54 -8.65
C ALA A 500 18.18 -19.38 -8.55
N ALA A 501 18.08 -18.40 -9.45
CA ALA A 501 18.90 -17.19 -9.42
C ALA A 501 18.71 -16.33 -8.14
N ASP A 502 17.57 -16.44 -7.46
CA ASP A 502 17.22 -15.65 -6.28
C ASP A 502 17.64 -16.35 -4.97
N ILE A 503 18.05 -17.63 -5.01
CA ILE A 503 18.46 -18.40 -3.82
C ILE A 503 19.69 -17.79 -3.17
N GLN A 504 20.65 -17.31 -3.97
CA GLN A 504 21.86 -16.66 -3.46
C GLN A 504 21.55 -15.35 -2.71
N LEU A 505 20.50 -14.65 -3.11
CA LEU A 505 20.02 -13.46 -2.40
C LEU A 505 19.44 -13.84 -1.03
N LEU A 506 18.60 -14.88 -0.99
CA LEU A 506 18.07 -15.44 0.25
C LEU A 506 19.21 -15.83 1.21
N LEU A 507 20.21 -16.58 0.72
CA LEU A 507 21.35 -16.98 1.53
C LEU A 507 22.10 -15.79 2.13
N THR A 508 22.27 -14.72 1.35
CA THR A 508 22.90 -13.48 1.83
C THR A 508 22.10 -12.85 2.97
N ILE A 509 20.77 -12.84 2.85
CA ILE A 509 19.87 -12.32 3.89
C ILE A 509 19.93 -13.17 5.16
N LEU A 510 19.88 -14.50 5.04
CA LEU A 510 19.94 -15.42 6.18
C LEU A 510 21.27 -15.27 6.94
N ARG A 511 22.38 -15.17 6.23
CA ARG A 511 23.71 -14.92 6.82
C ARG A 511 23.74 -13.57 7.53
N ARG A 512 23.20 -12.51 6.94
CA ARG A 512 23.12 -11.18 7.59
C ARG A 512 22.29 -11.20 8.87
N LEU A 513 21.16 -11.92 8.90
CA LEU A 513 20.36 -12.09 10.11
C LEU A 513 21.19 -12.79 11.21
N ARG A 514 21.88 -13.88 10.86
CA ARG A 514 22.79 -14.60 11.76
C ARG A 514 23.93 -13.70 12.28
N ASP A 515 24.63 -13.02 11.37
CA ASP A 515 25.83 -12.23 11.67
C ASP A 515 25.55 -11.03 12.59
N ARG A 516 24.27 -10.61 12.69
CA ARG A 516 23.80 -9.64 13.70
C ARG A 516 23.62 -10.22 15.11
N GLY A 517 24.08 -11.45 15.34
CA GLY A 517 23.99 -12.12 16.64
C GLY A 517 22.66 -12.84 16.86
N ASN A 518 21.97 -13.24 15.78
CA ASN A 518 20.74 -14.03 15.88
C ASN A 518 21.00 -15.50 15.55
N THR A 519 20.07 -16.35 15.97
CA THR A 519 20.02 -17.74 15.51
C THR A 519 18.96 -17.83 14.42
N VAL A 520 19.29 -18.45 13.29
CA VAL A 520 18.38 -18.55 12.14
C VAL A 520 18.13 -20.02 11.88
N LEU A 521 16.90 -20.48 12.09
CA LEU A 521 16.45 -21.84 11.82
C LEU A 521 15.57 -21.83 10.57
N VAL A 522 15.98 -22.54 9.52
CA VAL A 522 15.25 -22.66 8.25
C VAL A 522 14.74 -24.08 8.07
N VAL A 523 13.45 -24.25 7.87
CA VAL A 523 12.88 -25.51 7.38
C VAL A 523 13.06 -25.54 5.88
N GLU A 524 13.91 -26.44 5.37
CA GLU A 524 14.28 -26.43 3.96
C GLU A 524 14.48 -27.80 3.34
N HIS A 525 14.27 -27.80 2.03
CA HIS A 525 14.47 -28.92 1.13
C HIS A 525 15.44 -28.58 -0.01
N ASP A 526 15.71 -27.29 -0.23
CA ASP A 526 16.66 -26.86 -1.24
C ASP A 526 18.09 -27.21 -0.84
N LEU A 527 18.79 -27.91 -1.74
CA LEU A 527 20.14 -28.41 -1.48
C LEU A 527 21.17 -27.29 -1.36
N GLU A 528 21.00 -26.16 -2.07
CA GLU A 528 21.91 -25.02 -1.93
C GLU A 528 21.73 -24.37 -0.56
N VAL A 529 20.49 -24.28 -0.06
CA VAL A 529 20.23 -23.73 1.27
C VAL A 529 20.76 -24.64 2.38
N ILE A 530 20.53 -25.96 2.26
CA ILE A 530 21.06 -26.94 3.22
C ILE A 530 22.59 -26.91 3.22
N ALA A 531 23.24 -26.88 2.06
CA ALA A 531 24.70 -26.83 1.96
C ALA A 531 25.32 -25.55 2.54
N ALA A 532 24.56 -24.44 2.57
CA ALA A 532 25.00 -23.16 3.10
C ALA A 532 24.83 -23.02 4.63
N ALA A 533 24.12 -23.95 5.27
CA ALA A 533 23.87 -23.89 6.72
C ALA A 533 25.14 -24.22 7.53
N ASP A 534 25.26 -23.62 8.71
CA ASP A 534 26.34 -23.91 9.65
C ASP A 534 26.09 -25.23 10.42
N TRP A 535 24.82 -25.58 10.60
CA TRP A 535 24.37 -26.79 11.30
C TRP A 535 23.15 -27.37 10.59
N VAL A 536 23.02 -28.71 10.54
CA VAL A 536 21.92 -29.40 9.87
C VAL A 536 21.30 -30.41 10.82
N VAL A 537 19.97 -30.45 10.83
CA VAL A 537 19.16 -31.46 11.51
C VAL A 537 18.27 -32.14 10.49
N GLU A 538 18.37 -33.46 10.34
CA GLU A 538 17.49 -34.25 9.49
C GLU A 538 16.46 -34.99 10.35
N LEU A 539 15.17 -34.77 10.07
CA LEU A 539 14.06 -35.52 10.64
C LEU A 539 13.54 -36.58 9.69
N GLY A 540 13.21 -37.75 10.22
CA GLY A 540 12.71 -38.87 9.44
C GLY A 540 12.57 -40.14 10.29
N PRO A 541 12.87 -41.33 9.74
CA PRO A 541 13.27 -41.59 8.34
C PRO A 541 12.10 -41.49 7.33
N GLY A 542 10.85 -41.60 7.79
CA GLY A 542 9.64 -41.53 6.98
C GLY A 542 8.74 -40.34 7.31
N ALA A 543 7.51 -40.39 6.79
CA ALA A 543 6.46 -39.42 7.05
C ALA A 543 5.47 -39.93 8.09
N GLY A 544 4.78 -39.03 8.80
CA GLY A 544 3.74 -39.37 9.76
C GLY A 544 4.30 -40.21 10.91
N GLU A 545 3.66 -41.34 11.20
CA GLU A 545 4.05 -42.29 12.27
C GLU A 545 5.46 -42.90 12.06
N HIS A 546 5.95 -42.91 10.81
CA HIS A 546 7.30 -43.39 10.48
C HIS A 546 8.36 -42.28 10.54
N GLY A 547 7.95 -41.05 10.87
CA GLY A 547 8.81 -39.89 11.03
C GLY A 547 9.10 -39.58 12.51
N GLY A 548 9.34 -38.30 12.80
CA GLY A 548 9.39 -37.80 14.18
C GLY A 548 10.64 -38.16 14.97
N ARG A 549 11.69 -38.65 14.30
CA ARG A 549 13.00 -38.96 14.89
C ARG A 549 14.09 -38.10 14.26
N VAL A 550 15.10 -37.76 15.06
CA VAL A 550 16.34 -37.14 14.55
C VAL A 550 17.18 -38.23 13.91
N VAL A 551 17.32 -38.16 12.58
CA VAL A 551 18.16 -39.06 11.78
C VAL A 551 19.61 -38.60 11.78
N PHE A 552 19.82 -37.29 11.76
CA PHE A 552 21.14 -36.68 11.77
C PHE A 552 21.10 -35.31 12.45
N THR A 553 22.17 -34.95 13.16
CA THR A 553 22.43 -33.60 13.66
C THR A 553 23.93 -33.36 13.65
N GLY A 554 24.39 -32.24 13.08
CA GLY A 554 25.82 -31.96 12.97
C GLY A 554 26.16 -30.79 12.05
N ASP A 555 27.45 -30.51 11.93
CA ASP A 555 27.97 -29.56 10.94
C ASP A 555 28.00 -30.16 9.53
N GLN A 556 28.37 -29.34 8.54
CA GLN A 556 28.45 -29.78 7.13
C GLN A 556 29.44 -30.91 6.90
N ARG A 557 30.56 -30.94 7.63
CA ARG A 557 31.57 -31.99 7.47
C ARG A 557 31.02 -33.32 7.94
N ALA A 558 30.33 -33.33 9.07
CA ALA A 558 29.65 -34.51 9.59
C ALA A 558 28.50 -34.95 8.68
N LEU A 559 27.74 -34.00 8.11
CA LEU A 559 26.64 -34.31 7.20
C LEU A 559 27.14 -35.05 5.96
N LEU A 560 28.16 -34.51 5.29
CA LEU A 560 28.71 -35.10 4.06
C LEU A 560 29.30 -36.51 4.28
N ALA A 561 29.75 -36.81 5.50
CA ALA A 561 30.26 -38.13 5.90
C ALA A 561 29.16 -39.10 6.37
N SER A 562 27.93 -38.63 6.60
CA SER A 562 26.83 -39.45 7.12
C SER A 562 26.11 -40.23 6.02
N ASP A 563 25.32 -41.24 6.41
CA ASP A 563 24.50 -42.06 5.50
C ASP A 563 23.03 -41.64 5.44
N CYS A 564 22.70 -40.43 5.93
CA CYS A 564 21.33 -39.92 5.87
C CYS A 564 20.89 -39.62 4.43
N LEU A 565 19.57 -39.47 4.23
CA LEU A 565 19.01 -39.31 2.89
C LEU A 565 19.48 -38.02 2.24
N THR A 566 19.55 -36.94 3.01
CA THR A 566 19.99 -35.63 2.51
C THR A 566 21.44 -35.67 2.06
N ALA A 567 22.32 -36.29 2.85
CA ALA A 567 23.72 -36.45 2.50
C ALA A 567 23.88 -37.26 1.21
N ALA A 568 23.07 -38.30 0.99
CA ALA A 568 23.10 -39.08 -0.24
C ALA A 568 22.77 -38.25 -1.48
N TYR A 569 21.81 -37.32 -1.40
CA TYR A 569 21.49 -36.40 -2.50
C TYR A 569 22.52 -35.28 -2.67
N LEU A 570 23.02 -34.70 -1.58
CA LEU A 570 24.05 -33.64 -1.63
C LEU A 570 25.36 -34.15 -2.25
N THR A 571 25.75 -35.39 -1.97
CA THR A 571 26.99 -36.01 -2.46
C THR A 571 26.84 -36.66 -3.84
N GLY A 572 25.64 -36.69 -4.42
CA GLY A 572 25.36 -37.39 -5.67
C GLY A 572 25.34 -38.92 -5.57
N ARG A 573 25.44 -39.50 -4.36
CA ARG A 573 25.25 -40.95 -4.13
C ARG A 573 23.84 -41.40 -4.52
N ARG A 574 22.87 -40.50 -4.45
CA ARG A 574 21.52 -40.64 -5.01
C ARG A 574 21.25 -39.45 -5.93
N GLU A 575 20.69 -39.74 -7.10
CA GLU A 575 20.20 -38.74 -8.04
C GLU A 575 18.78 -39.07 -8.46
N LEU A 576 18.01 -38.04 -8.85
CA LEU A 576 16.72 -38.27 -9.48
C LEU A 576 16.94 -38.96 -10.85
N PRO A 577 16.31 -40.11 -11.11
CA PRO A 577 16.54 -40.84 -12.35
C PRO A 577 16.15 -39.98 -13.56
N ARG A 578 17.14 -39.61 -14.38
CA ARG A 578 16.88 -39.01 -15.69
C ARG A 578 16.30 -40.09 -16.58
N ARG A 579 15.00 -40.02 -16.93
CA ARG A 579 14.38 -40.98 -17.86
C ARG A 579 15.13 -40.97 -19.21
N PRO A 580 15.89 -42.02 -19.56
CA PRO A 580 16.55 -42.10 -20.85
C PRO A 580 15.47 -42.17 -21.94
N GLY A 581 15.53 -41.29 -22.93
CA GLY A 581 14.53 -41.22 -24.01
C GLY A 581 13.32 -40.31 -23.75
N ALA A 582 13.30 -39.53 -22.66
CA ALA A 582 12.36 -38.42 -22.51
C ALA A 582 12.59 -37.39 -23.63
N ARG A 583 11.85 -37.52 -24.73
CA ARG A 583 11.94 -36.60 -25.87
C ARG A 583 11.43 -35.23 -25.44
N SER A 584 12.32 -34.25 -25.40
CA SER A 584 11.92 -32.85 -25.38
C SER A 584 11.02 -32.57 -26.59
N VAL A 585 9.82 -32.03 -26.35
CA VAL A 585 8.92 -31.58 -27.42
C VAL A 585 9.53 -30.37 -28.18
N SER A 586 10.63 -29.78 -27.67
CA SER A 586 11.27 -28.59 -28.25
C SER A 586 11.95 -28.80 -29.60
N ALA A 587 12.24 -30.04 -30.01
CA ALA A 587 12.97 -30.29 -31.25
C ALA A 587 12.13 -30.10 -32.54
N ARG A 588 10.79 -30.01 -32.46
CA ARG A 588 9.92 -29.79 -33.63
C ARG A 588 9.26 -28.41 -33.71
N VAL A 589 9.49 -27.53 -32.74
CA VAL A 589 8.70 -26.28 -32.58
C VAL A 589 9.49 -25.01 -32.98
N ARG A 590 10.73 -25.14 -33.48
CA ARG A 590 11.48 -23.99 -34.02
C ARG A 590 11.04 -23.54 -35.42
N GLY A 591 10.10 -24.23 -36.05
CA GLY A 591 9.60 -23.90 -37.39
C GLY A 591 8.08 -23.97 -37.47
N SER A 592 7.38 -23.01 -36.86
CA SER A 592 6.14 -22.42 -37.38
C SER A 592 5.43 -21.63 -36.27
N LEU A 593 5.74 -20.34 -36.25
CA LEU A 593 4.82 -19.28 -35.82
C LEU A 593 4.07 -18.72 -37.05
N ALA A 594 4.01 -19.47 -38.15
CA ALA A 594 3.47 -18.99 -39.42
C ALA A 594 2.27 -19.82 -39.87
N SER A 595 1.11 -19.15 -39.86
CA SER A 595 -0.14 -19.46 -40.55
C SER A 595 -1.10 -20.49 -39.89
N PRO A 596 -2.36 -20.08 -39.58
CA PRO A 596 -3.43 -20.99 -39.14
C PRO A 596 -4.01 -21.87 -40.25
N ASN A 597 -3.62 -21.69 -41.53
CA ASN A 597 -4.29 -22.29 -42.69
C ASN A 597 -3.45 -23.31 -43.47
N GLY A 598 -2.55 -24.04 -42.81
CA GLY A 598 -1.80 -25.14 -43.44
C GLY A 598 -2.50 -26.49 -43.32
N ARG A 599 -3.35 -26.85 -44.30
CA ARG A 599 -3.76 -28.25 -44.51
C ARG A 599 -2.56 -29.03 -45.08
N GLY A 600 -1.86 -29.80 -44.25
CA GLY A 600 -0.80 -30.68 -44.73
C GLY A 600 -0.24 -31.62 -43.67
N GLY A 601 -0.31 -32.93 -43.94
CA GLY A 601 0.63 -33.92 -43.41
C GLY A 601 0.24 -34.63 -42.12
N THR A 602 -0.48 -35.75 -42.27
CA THR A 602 -0.69 -36.78 -41.26
C THR A 602 0.64 -37.43 -40.86
N ASN A 603 1.24 -37.00 -39.74
CA ASN A 603 1.95 -37.89 -38.79
C ASN A 603 2.27 -37.16 -37.47
N GLY A 604 1.35 -37.30 -36.50
CA GLY A 604 1.65 -37.14 -35.07
C GLY A 604 1.70 -35.72 -34.49
N SER A 605 0.96 -34.75 -35.04
CA SER A 605 0.73 -33.46 -34.38
C SER A 605 -0.05 -33.68 -33.09
N ARG A 606 0.63 -33.73 -31.94
CA ARG A 606 -0.04 -33.66 -30.64
C ARG A 606 -0.91 -32.41 -30.61
N ALA A 607 -2.17 -32.56 -30.22
CA ALA A 607 -3.09 -31.44 -30.03
C ALA A 607 -2.43 -30.37 -29.13
N ALA A 608 -2.72 -29.09 -29.35
CA ALA A 608 -2.12 -28.00 -28.58
C ALA A 608 -3.20 -26.95 -28.27
N LEU A 609 -3.09 -26.33 -27.09
CA LEU A 609 -3.86 -25.15 -26.74
C LEU A 609 -3.12 -23.92 -27.22
N PHE A 610 -3.85 -22.97 -27.80
CA PHE A 610 -3.34 -21.69 -28.21
C PHE A 610 -3.98 -20.62 -27.34
N LEU A 611 -3.13 -19.85 -26.67
CA LEU A 611 -3.51 -18.62 -25.99
C LEU A 611 -2.94 -17.47 -26.82
N GLU A 612 -3.79 -16.56 -27.26
CA GLU A 612 -3.42 -15.37 -28.03
C GLU A 612 -3.95 -14.14 -27.30
N GLY A 613 -3.31 -12.99 -27.45
CA GLY A 613 -3.86 -11.75 -26.91
C GLY A 613 -3.70 -11.54 -25.41
N ALA A 614 -2.83 -12.29 -24.70
CA ALA A 614 -2.81 -12.22 -23.24
C ALA A 614 -2.16 -10.89 -22.75
N GLY A 615 -3.01 -9.94 -22.33
CA GLY A 615 -2.63 -8.61 -21.85
C GLY A 615 -2.96 -8.33 -20.37
N GLU A 616 -3.29 -9.35 -19.59
CA GLU A 616 -3.66 -9.18 -18.18
C GLU A 616 -2.43 -8.77 -17.32
N ARG A 617 -2.59 -7.73 -16.48
CA ARG A 617 -1.55 -7.16 -15.61
C ARG A 617 -0.25 -6.78 -16.36
N ASN A 618 0.84 -7.52 -16.14
CA ASN A 618 2.15 -7.22 -16.70
C ASN A 618 2.45 -8.01 -17.98
N LEU A 619 1.51 -8.83 -18.46
CA LEU A 619 1.62 -9.51 -19.75
C LEU A 619 1.46 -8.49 -20.89
N ARG A 620 2.31 -8.60 -21.91
CA ARG A 620 2.34 -7.68 -23.06
C ARG A 620 1.93 -8.43 -24.33
N ASP A 621 0.63 -8.59 -24.53
CA ASP A 621 0.05 -9.24 -25.71
C ASP A 621 0.69 -10.61 -26.01
N VAL A 622 0.72 -11.46 -24.99
CA VAL A 622 1.50 -12.70 -25.03
C VAL A 622 0.72 -13.80 -25.75
N GLY A 623 1.32 -14.37 -26.81
CA GLY A 623 0.86 -15.57 -27.51
C GLY A 623 1.64 -16.82 -27.10
N VAL A 624 0.97 -17.89 -26.67
CA VAL A 624 1.59 -19.15 -26.23
C VAL A 624 0.88 -20.37 -26.81
N ARG A 625 1.67 -21.30 -27.35
CA ARG A 625 1.24 -22.64 -27.73
C ARG A 625 1.64 -23.66 -26.67
N ILE A 626 0.65 -24.33 -26.07
CA ILE A 626 0.84 -25.33 -25.01
C ILE A 626 0.53 -26.73 -25.57
N PRO A 627 1.52 -27.64 -25.67
CA PRO A 627 1.29 -28.98 -26.17
C PRO A 627 0.44 -29.81 -25.19
N LEU A 628 -0.62 -30.45 -25.70
CA LEU A 628 -1.43 -31.40 -24.94
C LEU A 628 -0.76 -32.78 -24.90
N GLY A 629 -1.06 -33.55 -23.85
CA GLY A 629 -0.47 -34.87 -23.62
C GLY A 629 1.04 -34.81 -23.29
N ALA A 630 1.53 -33.67 -22.81
CA ALA A 630 2.90 -33.46 -22.35
C ALA A 630 2.89 -32.74 -20.99
N ILE A 631 3.90 -33.02 -20.16
CA ILE A 631 4.18 -32.23 -18.96
C ILE A 631 4.82 -30.92 -19.42
N THR A 632 4.11 -29.81 -19.27
CA THR A 632 4.59 -28.47 -19.62
C THR A 632 4.90 -27.69 -18.34
N ALA A 633 6.16 -27.31 -18.15
CA ALA A 633 6.59 -26.46 -17.05
C ALA A 633 6.70 -25.00 -17.53
N VAL A 634 6.05 -24.08 -16.83
CA VAL A 634 6.15 -22.62 -17.07
C VAL A 634 7.15 -22.05 -16.07
N THR A 635 8.31 -21.62 -16.55
CA THR A 635 9.43 -21.13 -15.71
C THR A 635 9.68 -19.64 -15.93
N GLY A 636 10.49 -19.03 -15.06
CA GLY A 636 10.85 -17.62 -15.10
C GLY A 636 10.97 -17.00 -13.70
N VAL A 637 11.59 -15.82 -13.61
CA VAL A 637 11.83 -15.10 -12.35
C VAL A 637 10.55 -14.70 -11.61
N SER A 638 10.65 -14.40 -10.31
CA SER A 638 9.52 -13.86 -9.54
C SER A 638 9.00 -12.57 -10.22
N GLY A 639 7.68 -12.40 -10.30
CA GLY A 639 7.08 -11.24 -10.98
C GLY A 639 7.01 -11.32 -12.51
N SER A 640 7.56 -12.34 -13.17
CA SER A 640 7.53 -12.46 -14.65
C SER A 640 6.14 -12.71 -15.28
N GLY A 641 5.08 -12.82 -14.48
CA GLY A 641 3.70 -13.03 -14.97
C GLY A 641 3.26 -14.50 -15.08
N LYS A 642 4.01 -15.47 -14.54
CA LYS A 642 3.67 -16.91 -14.60
C LYS A 642 2.25 -17.23 -14.10
N SER A 643 1.92 -16.79 -12.88
CA SER A 643 0.59 -17.02 -12.30
C SER A 643 -0.50 -16.28 -13.06
N THR A 644 -0.20 -15.09 -13.59
CA THR A 644 -1.15 -14.35 -14.41
C THR A 644 -1.45 -15.11 -15.70
N LEU A 645 -0.42 -15.60 -16.39
CA LEU A 645 -0.57 -16.40 -17.60
C LEU A 645 -1.36 -17.68 -17.37
N VAL A 646 -1.00 -18.46 -16.35
CA VAL A 646 -1.57 -19.80 -16.13
C VAL A 646 -2.90 -19.76 -15.38
N THR A 647 -2.99 -19.03 -14.28
CA THR A 647 -4.15 -19.05 -13.39
C THR A 647 -5.17 -17.95 -13.72
N ASP A 648 -4.72 -16.72 -13.94
CA ASP A 648 -5.64 -15.60 -14.16
C ASP A 648 -6.15 -15.55 -15.60
N THR A 649 -5.35 -15.99 -16.57
CA THR A 649 -5.71 -15.96 -18.00
C THR A 649 -6.10 -17.35 -18.51
N LEU A 650 -5.16 -18.30 -18.62
CA LEU A 650 -5.40 -19.59 -19.27
C LEU A 650 -6.48 -20.40 -18.55
N TYR A 651 -6.35 -20.59 -17.23
CA TYR A 651 -7.33 -21.38 -16.46
C TYR A 651 -8.72 -20.77 -16.54
N ARG A 652 -8.86 -19.45 -16.39
CA ARG A 652 -10.16 -18.78 -16.50
C ARG A 652 -10.78 -18.93 -17.88
N ALA A 653 -10.00 -18.67 -18.93
CA ALA A 653 -10.46 -18.81 -20.30
C ALA A 653 -10.91 -20.25 -20.63
N VAL A 654 -10.19 -21.25 -20.12
CA VAL A 654 -10.57 -22.66 -20.28
C VAL A 654 -11.79 -23.01 -19.44
N ALA A 655 -11.87 -22.55 -18.19
CA ALA A 655 -12.98 -22.81 -17.29
C ALA A 655 -14.29 -22.20 -17.82
N GLU A 656 -14.25 -20.97 -18.34
CA GLU A 656 -15.40 -20.30 -18.97
C GLU A 656 -15.90 -21.10 -20.18
N ARG A 657 -15.00 -21.55 -21.06
CA ARG A 657 -15.37 -22.38 -22.22
C ARG A 657 -15.95 -23.74 -21.84
N LEU A 658 -15.56 -24.32 -20.71
CA LEU A 658 -16.06 -25.61 -20.23
C LEU A 658 -17.36 -25.51 -19.43
N GLN A 659 -17.62 -24.37 -18.77
CA GLN A 659 -18.85 -24.13 -17.99
C GLN A 659 -19.98 -23.48 -18.81
N GLY A 660 -19.65 -22.87 -19.95
CA GLY A 660 -20.60 -22.30 -20.91
C GLY A 660 -21.08 -23.26 -22.00
N GLY A 661 -21.00 -24.57 -21.77
CA GLY A 661 -21.49 -25.63 -22.67
C GLY A 661 -22.88 -26.14 -22.31
#